data_AF-A0A561WJS1-F1
#
_entry.id   AF-A0A561WJS1-F1
#
_cell.length_a   1.000
_cell.length_b   1.000
_cell.length_c   1.000
_cell.angle_alpha   90.00
_cell.angle_beta   90.00
_cell.angle_gamma   90.00
#
_symmetry.space_group_name_H-M   'P 1'
#
loop_
_entity.id
_entity.type
_entity.pdbx_description
1 polymer ?
#
loop_
_entity_poly.entity_id
_entity_poly.type
_entity_poly.pdbx_seq_one_letter_code
_entity_poly.pdbx_strand_id
1 'polypeptide(L)'
;MTESQAAAVRDSPGLVRDAQAGDLGALDRLVTGHLPLVYNVVGRALNGHPDVDDIVQDTMLKAIRSLGTLRQPDRFRSWLIAIAYRQVQMHLRSRKMTLLRRHPEPVDVPDPVGDFAERTTAALVVAEQRRELAEAGRWLDDGDRELLALWWQEASGELTRAELAAALGVRPRHAAVRVQRMKAQLELARGVVRALRARPRCPRLADLIRPWDGAADSLWRKRLARHVRDCPHCGARRGGLVPPEQLLLGMVALPVPLALTAALQAAVQSGTAAPAAAAHGTTLVALLQNKALVAATATTVAVGGGFAYAVHHSPADPDRGAALPAPVVAAPVTTTAPPTVAGPSPSTRRGGPAGAADIHVAPDGSDDGDGSVARPYASLAKAVAVVQPGRTIALRGGTYRPTSPISITTSGTAAKRVTLTAYRGEHPVLDMSGIPAGQWAITQRASYWTVRGLEITGAPDQAYVCLSCTNSVFQRLSVHGGGSAGLMLRDPGTAANRVLDSDFYDNRGSGVAVQFGDGAGNQLRGNRAFRNGGDGVNLGDFAGAVTVQGNWSFRNGGNGFAVGGGTPATGARHTVRHNAAWDNDGHGFVDEGSTAALTLGNNTAFRNTGLGFAVTTAPATLRYNVAVGNVQGQRGLSGAVEATHNSWQEGSWSAASFRSTDPRVAEGPRAPDGGRPATTFLAPTTGGAGASMTGD
;
A
#
# COMPACT_ATOMS: atom_id res chain seq x y z
N MET A 1 -29.23 9.30 -28.33
CA MET A 1 -27.94 9.60 -27.66
C MET A 1 -27.70 8.47 -26.66
N THR A 2 -26.64 7.70 -26.79
CA THR A 2 -26.42 6.52 -25.92
C THR A 2 -25.83 6.89 -24.57
N GLU A 3 -25.97 6.03 -23.55
CA GLU A 3 -25.47 6.30 -22.20
C GLU A 3 -23.94 6.46 -22.16
N SER A 4 -23.22 5.74 -23.03
CA SER A 4 -21.77 5.91 -23.25
C SER A 4 -21.42 7.25 -23.91
N GLN A 5 -22.20 7.71 -24.90
CA GLN A 5 -22.06 9.08 -25.43
C GLN A 5 -22.37 10.13 -24.35
N ALA A 6 -23.38 9.89 -23.51
CA ALA A 6 -23.71 10.79 -22.41
C ALA A 6 -22.61 10.81 -21.32
N ALA A 7 -21.90 9.70 -21.08
CA ALA A 7 -20.73 9.67 -20.19
C ALA A 7 -19.51 10.38 -20.81
N ALA A 8 -19.23 10.14 -22.09
CA ALA A 8 -18.12 10.80 -22.81
C ALA A 8 -18.32 12.32 -22.95
N VAL A 9 -19.57 12.80 -23.05
CA VAL A 9 -19.89 14.24 -23.05
C VAL A 9 -19.75 14.85 -21.64
N ARG A 10 -20.02 14.10 -20.56
CA ARG A 10 -19.89 14.57 -19.17
C ARG A 10 -18.43 14.77 -18.74
N ASP A 11 -17.54 13.85 -19.12
CA ASP A 11 -16.09 13.90 -18.81
C ASP A 11 -15.25 14.64 -19.87
N SER A 12 -15.89 15.43 -20.75
CA SER A 12 -15.22 16.21 -21.79
C SER A 12 -14.27 17.27 -21.20
N PRO A 13 -12.96 17.28 -21.57
CA PRO A 13 -12.05 18.36 -21.21
C PRO A 13 -12.45 19.73 -21.80
N GLY A 14 -13.36 19.76 -22.78
CA GLY A 14 -14.01 20.98 -23.26
C GLY A 14 -15.03 21.50 -22.24
N LEU A 15 -15.99 20.66 -21.84
CA LEU A 15 -17.05 21.02 -20.89
C LEU A 15 -16.49 21.56 -19.57
N VAL A 16 -15.38 20.99 -19.09
CA VAL A 16 -14.69 21.46 -17.88
C VAL A 16 -14.05 22.84 -18.10
N ARG A 17 -13.46 23.11 -19.27
CA ARG A 17 -12.89 24.43 -19.60
C ARG A 17 -13.97 25.49 -19.79
N ASP A 18 -15.09 25.14 -20.41
CA ASP A 18 -16.23 26.04 -20.61
C ASP A 18 -16.83 26.44 -19.25
N ALA A 19 -16.99 25.48 -18.34
CA ALA A 19 -17.39 25.73 -16.96
C ALA A 19 -16.36 26.56 -16.15
N GLN A 20 -15.06 26.38 -16.42
CA GLN A 20 -14.00 27.24 -15.85
C GLN A 20 -14.01 28.67 -16.40
N ALA A 21 -14.43 28.84 -17.66
CA ALA A 21 -14.59 30.15 -18.30
C ALA A 21 -15.88 30.89 -17.88
N GLY A 22 -16.74 30.26 -17.07
CA GLY A 22 -17.95 30.85 -16.50
C GLY A 22 -19.26 30.47 -17.21
N ASP A 23 -19.26 29.51 -18.14
CA ASP A 23 -20.51 29.00 -18.72
C ASP A 23 -21.31 28.21 -17.65
N LEU A 24 -22.39 28.84 -17.17
CA LEU A 24 -23.32 28.26 -16.18
C LEU A 24 -24.02 27.00 -16.71
N GLY A 25 -24.28 26.91 -18.01
CA GLY A 25 -24.87 25.72 -18.66
C GLY A 25 -23.86 24.59 -18.83
N ALA A 26 -22.57 24.88 -19.00
CA ALA A 26 -21.51 23.88 -18.89
C ALA A 26 -21.36 23.38 -17.44
N LEU A 27 -21.38 24.29 -16.47
CA LEU A 27 -21.27 23.98 -15.04
C LEU A 27 -22.42 23.09 -14.53
N ASP A 28 -23.67 23.41 -14.86
CA ASP A 28 -24.85 22.60 -14.49
C ASP A 28 -24.75 21.17 -15.04
N ARG A 29 -24.40 21.01 -16.32
CA ARG A 29 -24.19 19.69 -16.97
C ARG A 29 -23.05 18.91 -16.31
N LEU A 30 -21.97 19.59 -15.93
CA LEU A 30 -20.81 18.98 -15.28
C LEU A 30 -21.14 18.50 -13.86
N VAL A 31 -21.86 19.31 -13.08
CA VAL A 31 -22.32 19.03 -11.70
C VAL A 31 -23.34 17.89 -11.69
N THR A 32 -24.44 18.04 -12.44
CA THR A 32 -25.52 17.05 -12.53
C THR A 32 -25.03 15.73 -13.11
N GLY A 33 -24.10 15.79 -14.08
CA GLY A 33 -23.47 14.60 -14.68
C GLY A 33 -22.66 13.75 -13.70
N HIS A 34 -22.12 14.35 -12.63
CA HIS A 34 -21.19 13.70 -11.69
C HIS A 34 -21.75 13.49 -10.28
N LEU A 35 -22.90 14.07 -9.94
CA LEU A 35 -23.54 13.85 -8.66
C LEU A 35 -23.71 12.36 -8.29
N PRO A 36 -24.09 11.43 -9.21
CA PRO A 36 -24.18 10.01 -8.88
C PRO A 36 -22.84 9.36 -8.54
N LEU A 37 -21.73 9.83 -9.10
CA LEU A 37 -20.39 9.35 -8.75
C LEU A 37 -20.04 9.73 -7.31
N VAL A 38 -20.27 10.99 -6.94
CA VAL A 38 -20.01 11.49 -5.58
C VAL A 38 -20.91 10.79 -4.57
N TYR A 39 -22.20 10.63 -4.87
CA TYR A 39 -23.15 9.91 -4.03
C TYR A 39 -22.73 8.45 -3.80
N ASN A 40 -22.25 7.76 -4.84
CA ASN A 40 -21.74 6.40 -4.72
C ASN A 40 -20.46 6.30 -3.86
N VAL A 41 -19.56 7.28 -3.97
CA VAL A 41 -18.32 7.32 -3.16
C VAL A 41 -18.65 7.60 -1.69
N VAL A 42 -19.47 8.62 -1.41
CA VAL A 42 -19.84 9.02 -0.04
C VAL A 42 -20.74 7.96 0.62
N GLY A 43 -21.78 7.49 -0.08
CA GLY A 43 -22.73 6.50 0.41
C GLY A 43 -22.10 5.14 0.75
N ARG A 44 -21.11 4.69 -0.03
CA ARG A 44 -20.32 3.49 0.30
C ARG A 44 -19.34 3.73 1.44
N ALA A 45 -18.67 4.88 1.48
CA ALA A 45 -17.71 5.19 2.55
C ALA A 45 -18.37 5.38 3.93
N LEU A 46 -19.68 5.70 3.95
CA LEU A 46 -20.47 5.88 5.17
C LEU A 46 -21.54 4.78 5.38
N ASN A 47 -21.57 3.76 4.52
CA ASN A 47 -22.48 2.62 4.58
C ASN A 47 -23.97 3.00 4.81
N GLY A 48 -24.47 4.01 4.08
CA GLY A 48 -25.86 4.46 4.16
C GLY A 48 -26.24 5.35 5.37
N HIS A 49 -25.26 5.99 6.01
CA HIS A 49 -25.49 6.96 7.10
C HIS A 49 -26.40 8.15 6.66
N PRO A 50 -27.26 8.71 7.53
CA PRO A 50 -28.13 9.85 7.18
C PRO A 50 -27.37 11.07 6.62
N ASP A 51 -26.23 11.43 7.21
CA ASP A 51 -25.38 12.56 6.80
C ASP A 51 -24.79 12.44 5.36
N VAL A 52 -25.07 11.39 4.59
CA VAL A 52 -24.59 11.22 3.21
C VAL A 52 -25.03 12.38 2.32
N ASP A 53 -26.28 12.82 2.42
CA ASP A 53 -26.83 13.89 1.57
C ASP A 53 -26.10 15.23 1.80
N ASP A 54 -25.91 15.60 3.07
CA ASP A 54 -25.19 16.82 3.48
C ASP A 54 -23.74 16.82 2.97
N ILE A 55 -23.03 15.70 3.10
CA ILE A 55 -21.62 15.57 2.70
C ILE A 55 -21.47 15.58 1.18
N VAL A 56 -22.44 15.02 0.45
CA VAL A 56 -22.51 15.13 -1.01
C VAL A 56 -22.75 16.59 -1.41
N GLN A 57 -23.69 17.29 -0.75
CA GLN A 57 -23.96 18.70 -1.02
C GLN A 57 -22.71 19.57 -0.80
N ASP A 58 -22.06 19.46 0.35
CA ASP A 58 -20.82 20.18 0.68
C ASP A 58 -19.69 19.85 -0.32
N THR A 59 -19.58 18.59 -0.74
CA THR A 59 -18.61 18.16 -1.76
C THR A 59 -18.84 18.89 -3.08
N MET A 60 -20.08 18.93 -3.57
CA MET A 60 -20.41 19.54 -4.85
C MET A 60 -20.27 21.06 -4.81
N LEU A 61 -20.73 21.73 -3.74
CA LEU A 61 -20.54 23.16 -3.52
C LEU A 61 -19.04 23.54 -3.48
N LYS A 62 -18.22 22.70 -2.85
CA LYS A 62 -16.77 22.89 -2.79
C LYS A 62 -16.09 22.64 -4.12
N ALA A 63 -16.54 21.66 -4.90
CA ALA A 63 -16.08 21.44 -6.26
C ALA A 63 -16.39 22.64 -7.16
N ILE A 64 -17.62 23.16 -7.13
CA ILE A 64 -18.01 24.37 -7.88
C ILE A 64 -17.08 25.55 -7.53
N ARG A 65 -16.92 25.87 -6.25
CA ARG A 65 -16.04 26.98 -5.78
C ARG A 65 -14.57 26.80 -6.14
N SER A 66 -14.11 25.56 -6.29
CA SER A 66 -12.69 25.24 -6.53
C SER A 66 -12.38 24.99 -8.01
N LEU A 67 -13.37 24.98 -8.89
CA LEU A 67 -13.23 24.51 -10.28
C LEU A 67 -12.17 25.28 -11.08
N GLY A 68 -12.09 26.60 -10.90
CA GLY A 68 -11.07 27.46 -11.52
C GLY A 68 -9.61 27.15 -11.11
N THR A 69 -9.40 26.32 -10.06
CA THR A 69 -8.05 25.90 -9.64
C THR A 69 -7.56 24.60 -10.31
N LEU A 70 -8.43 23.89 -11.04
CA LEU A 70 -8.10 22.62 -11.70
C LEU A 70 -7.26 22.86 -12.97
N ARG A 71 -5.96 22.62 -12.88
CA ARG A 71 -4.99 22.84 -13.99
C ARG A 71 -5.07 21.81 -15.12
N GLN A 72 -5.67 20.64 -14.89
CA GLN A 72 -5.75 19.52 -15.83
C GLN A 72 -7.21 19.08 -15.97
N PRO A 73 -7.97 19.65 -16.93
CA PRO A 73 -9.40 19.39 -17.12
C PRO A 73 -9.72 17.90 -17.37
N ASP A 74 -8.80 17.17 -18.00
CA ASP A 74 -8.82 15.72 -18.20
C ASP A 74 -8.84 14.90 -16.90
N ARG A 75 -8.49 15.51 -15.76
CA ARG A 75 -8.49 14.87 -14.43
C ARG A 75 -9.67 15.26 -13.55
N PHE A 76 -10.67 15.98 -14.09
CA PHE A 76 -11.83 16.46 -13.33
C PHE A 76 -12.49 15.38 -12.46
N ARG A 77 -12.75 14.20 -13.04
CA ARG A 77 -13.34 13.05 -12.32
C ARG A 77 -12.53 12.64 -11.08
N SER A 78 -11.23 12.46 -11.24
CA SER A 78 -10.32 12.04 -10.15
C SER A 78 -10.17 13.14 -9.10
N TRP A 79 -10.15 14.41 -9.54
CA TRP A 79 -10.11 15.58 -8.66
C TRP A 79 -11.40 15.71 -7.83
N LEU A 80 -12.57 15.51 -8.43
CA LEU A 80 -13.87 15.54 -7.74
C LEU A 80 -13.98 14.42 -6.70
N ILE A 81 -13.52 13.20 -7.02
CA ILE A 81 -13.44 12.09 -6.05
C ILE A 81 -12.52 12.46 -4.88
N ALA A 82 -11.40 13.15 -5.12
CA ALA A 82 -10.51 13.61 -4.05
C ALA A 82 -11.14 14.68 -3.13
N ILE A 83 -12.06 15.52 -3.65
CA ILE A 83 -12.86 16.43 -2.83
C ILE A 83 -13.88 15.65 -1.99
N ALA A 84 -14.58 14.67 -2.59
CA ALA A 84 -15.55 13.80 -1.90
C ALA A 84 -14.90 13.05 -0.73
N TYR A 85 -13.77 12.37 -1.00
CA TYR A 85 -12.95 11.70 0.01
C TYR A 85 -12.57 12.66 1.15
N ARG A 86 -12.15 13.88 0.81
CA ARG A 86 -11.77 14.89 1.82
C ARG A 86 -12.95 15.34 2.67
N GLN A 87 -14.17 15.45 2.13
CA GLN A 87 -15.36 15.80 2.94
C GLN A 87 -15.79 14.66 3.85
N VAL A 88 -15.82 13.41 3.38
CA VAL A 88 -16.05 12.22 4.23
C VAL A 88 -15.04 12.17 5.38
N GLN A 89 -13.75 12.33 5.08
CA GLN A 89 -12.69 12.31 6.09
C GLN A 89 -12.77 13.49 7.08
N MET A 90 -13.27 14.65 6.65
CA MET A 90 -13.48 15.80 7.53
C MET A 90 -14.68 15.57 8.46
N HIS A 91 -15.78 15.04 7.92
CA HIS A 91 -16.99 14.71 8.65
C HIS A 91 -16.76 13.66 9.73
N LEU A 92 -16.12 12.53 9.37
CA LEU A 92 -15.79 11.46 10.32
C LEU A 92 -14.91 11.95 11.46
N ARG A 93 -13.96 12.87 11.19
CA ARG A 93 -13.13 13.52 12.23
C ARG A 93 -13.96 14.45 13.14
N SER A 94 -14.79 15.32 12.58
CA SER A 94 -15.68 16.19 13.36
C SER A 94 -16.67 15.39 14.23
N ARG A 95 -17.22 14.29 13.69
CA ARG A 95 -18.12 13.38 14.40
C ARG A 95 -17.40 12.62 15.51
N LYS A 96 -16.17 12.12 15.28
CA LYS A 96 -15.31 11.53 16.33
C LYS A 96 -15.04 12.53 17.46
N MET A 97 -14.67 13.77 17.15
CA MET A 97 -14.47 14.84 18.14
C MET A 97 -15.76 15.22 18.91
N THR A 98 -16.93 15.08 18.28
CA THR A 98 -18.22 15.39 18.90
C THR A 98 -18.68 14.26 19.82
N LEU A 99 -18.46 13.01 19.44
CA LEU A 99 -18.77 11.82 20.25
C LEU A 99 -17.85 11.74 21.49
N LEU A 100 -16.54 11.96 21.32
CA LEU A 100 -15.57 12.04 22.42
C LEU A 100 -15.89 13.18 23.42
N ARG A 101 -16.63 14.21 23.00
CA ARG A 101 -17.10 15.30 23.87
C ARG A 101 -18.44 15.00 24.58
N ARG A 102 -19.20 13.99 24.14
CA ARG A 102 -20.51 13.63 24.72
C ARG A 102 -20.47 12.36 25.57
N HIS A 103 -19.57 11.42 25.27
CA HIS A 103 -19.40 10.19 26.04
C HIS A 103 -17.90 9.94 26.29
N PRO A 104 -17.42 10.00 27.57
CA PRO A 104 -16.01 9.80 27.90
C PRO A 104 -15.60 8.32 28.05
N GLU A 105 -16.55 7.38 27.91
CA GLU A 105 -16.27 5.93 27.87
C GLU A 105 -15.92 5.46 26.45
N PRO A 106 -14.89 4.61 26.27
CA PRO A 106 -14.42 4.20 24.95
C PRO A 106 -15.31 3.09 24.36
N VAL A 107 -16.23 3.47 23.47
CA VAL A 107 -16.89 2.51 22.57
C VAL A 107 -15.85 2.01 21.54
N ASP A 108 -15.70 0.69 21.43
CA ASP A 108 -14.80 0.08 20.46
C ASP A 108 -15.36 0.24 19.03
N VAL A 109 -14.76 1.14 18.27
CA VAL A 109 -15.15 1.45 16.89
C VAL A 109 -14.00 0.99 15.99
N PRO A 110 -14.25 0.07 15.03
CA PRO A 110 -13.21 -0.42 14.11
C PRO A 110 -12.44 0.73 13.43
N ASP A 111 -11.11 0.64 13.37
CA ASP A 111 -10.27 1.62 12.68
C ASP A 111 -10.53 1.58 11.16
N PRO A 112 -11.23 2.58 10.58
CA PRO A 112 -11.61 2.52 9.17
C PRO A 112 -10.40 2.72 8.24
N VAL A 113 -9.26 3.19 8.75
CA VAL A 113 -8.08 3.52 7.95
C VAL A 113 -7.27 2.26 7.64
N GLY A 114 -7.02 1.40 8.63
CA GLY A 114 -6.42 0.08 8.39
C GLY A 114 -7.27 -0.78 7.45
N ASP A 115 -8.57 -0.87 7.76
CA ASP A 115 -9.56 -1.62 6.98
C ASP A 115 -9.68 -1.09 5.53
N PHE A 116 -9.50 0.23 5.31
CA PHE A 116 -9.49 0.83 3.96
C PHE A 116 -8.16 0.65 3.20
N ALA A 117 -7.01 0.68 3.86
CA ALA A 117 -5.72 0.45 3.22
C ALA A 117 -5.61 -0.99 2.72
N GLU A 118 -6.00 -1.96 3.55
CA GLU A 118 -6.06 -3.37 3.18
C GLU A 118 -7.10 -3.63 2.08
N ARG A 119 -8.29 -2.99 2.17
CA ARG A 119 -9.28 -2.98 1.08
C ARG A 119 -8.80 -2.28 -0.18
N THR A 120 -7.87 -1.32 -0.11
CA THR A 120 -7.33 -0.63 -1.30
C THR A 120 -6.32 -1.52 -2.01
N THR A 121 -5.43 -2.19 -1.26
CA THR A 121 -4.55 -3.23 -1.81
C THR A 121 -5.36 -4.37 -2.42
N ALA A 122 -6.39 -4.86 -1.70
CA ALA A 122 -7.33 -5.84 -2.23
C ALA A 122 -8.10 -5.32 -3.45
N ALA A 123 -8.51 -4.04 -3.48
CA ALA A 123 -9.20 -3.43 -4.61
C ALA A 123 -8.29 -3.23 -5.83
N LEU A 124 -7.00 -2.97 -5.64
CA LEU A 124 -6.00 -2.91 -6.72
C LEU A 124 -5.73 -4.32 -7.30
N VAL A 125 -5.58 -5.32 -6.44
CA VAL A 125 -5.52 -6.73 -6.86
C VAL A 125 -6.80 -7.12 -7.61
N VAL A 126 -7.98 -6.82 -7.07
CA VAL A 126 -9.29 -7.05 -7.71
C VAL A 126 -9.44 -6.25 -9.01
N ALA A 127 -8.90 -5.03 -9.11
CA ALA A 127 -8.95 -4.23 -10.34
C ALA A 127 -8.06 -4.82 -11.45
N GLU A 128 -6.87 -5.33 -11.12
CA GLU A 128 -6.05 -6.06 -12.09
C GLU A 128 -6.66 -7.41 -12.45
N GLN A 129 -7.25 -8.13 -11.48
CA GLN A 129 -8.02 -9.35 -11.74
C GLN A 129 -9.26 -9.08 -12.62
N ARG A 130 -9.91 -7.92 -12.51
CA ARG A 130 -10.99 -7.48 -13.40
C ARG A 130 -10.50 -7.17 -14.82
N ARG A 131 -9.30 -6.58 -14.97
CA ARG A 131 -8.66 -6.40 -16.29
C ARG A 131 -8.30 -7.74 -16.92
N GLU A 132 -7.75 -8.67 -16.15
CA GLU A 132 -7.50 -10.05 -16.60
C GLU A 132 -8.80 -10.77 -17.00
N LEU A 133 -9.89 -10.58 -16.26
CA LEU A 133 -11.22 -11.15 -16.56
C LEU A 133 -11.80 -10.57 -17.86
N ALA A 134 -11.73 -9.25 -18.04
CA ALA A 134 -12.16 -8.58 -19.27
C ALA A 134 -11.33 -9.01 -20.49
N GLU A 135 -10.01 -9.13 -20.31
CA GLU A 135 -9.11 -9.64 -21.37
C GLU A 135 -9.35 -11.14 -21.64
N ALA A 136 -9.69 -11.95 -20.62
CA ALA A 136 -10.00 -13.36 -20.77
C ALA A 136 -11.27 -13.61 -21.59
N GLY A 137 -12.23 -12.67 -21.59
CA GLY A 137 -13.43 -12.76 -22.42
C GLY A 137 -13.17 -12.93 -23.92
N ARG A 138 -12.04 -12.40 -24.44
CA ARG A 138 -11.64 -12.59 -25.86
C ARG A 138 -11.16 -14.01 -26.18
N TRP A 139 -10.92 -14.84 -25.18
CA TRP A 139 -10.47 -16.23 -25.29
C TRP A 139 -11.59 -17.27 -25.16
N LEU A 140 -12.84 -16.84 -24.97
CA LEU A 140 -14.02 -17.71 -25.06
C LEU A 140 -14.45 -17.88 -26.53
N ASP A 141 -15.25 -18.92 -26.84
CA ASP A 141 -15.99 -18.92 -28.12
C ASP A 141 -17.25 -18.06 -28.04
N ASP A 142 -17.87 -17.83 -29.19
CA ASP A 142 -18.96 -16.87 -29.34
C ASP A 142 -20.19 -17.26 -28.49
N GLY A 143 -20.45 -18.56 -28.36
CA GLY A 143 -21.52 -19.10 -27.51
C GLY A 143 -21.20 -18.99 -26.02
N ASP A 144 -19.95 -19.20 -25.60
CA ASP A 144 -19.52 -18.96 -24.21
C ASP A 144 -19.45 -17.45 -23.89
N ARG A 145 -19.20 -16.56 -24.86
CA ARG A 145 -19.28 -15.10 -24.69
C ARG A 145 -20.71 -14.61 -24.51
N GLU A 146 -21.66 -15.13 -25.30
CA GLU A 146 -23.09 -14.86 -25.14
C GLU A 146 -23.60 -15.39 -23.78
N LEU A 147 -23.20 -16.61 -23.41
CA LEU A 147 -23.52 -17.21 -22.12
C LEU A 147 -22.90 -16.46 -20.93
N LEU A 148 -21.70 -15.89 -21.09
CA LEU A 148 -21.07 -15.02 -20.09
C LEU A 148 -21.90 -13.75 -19.86
N ALA A 149 -22.45 -13.15 -20.92
CA ALA A 149 -23.32 -11.97 -20.81
C ALA A 149 -24.66 -12.28 -20.12
N LEU A 150 -25.30 -13.41 -20.45
CA LEU A 150 -26.52 -13.85 -19.76
C LEU A 150 -26.27 -14.21 -18.30
N TRP A 151 -25.15 -14.89 -18.01
CA TRP A 151 -24.75 -15.21 -16.63
C TRP A 151 -24.39 -13.96 -15.82
N TRP A 152 -23.91 -12.89 -16.45
CA TRP A 152 -23.70 -11.60 -15.78
C TRP A 152 -25.02 -11.02 -15.26
N GLN A 153 -26.06 -10.99 -16.10
CA GLN A 153 -27.41 -10.53 -15.73
C GLN A 153 -28.02 -11.40 -14.62
N GLU A 154 -27.73 -12.70 -14.61
CA GLU A 154 -28.11 -13.57 -13.50
C GLU A 154 -27.35 -13.23 -12.20
N ALA A 155 -26.05 -12.96 -12.30
CA ALA A 155 -25.21 -12.64 -11.15
C ALA A 155 -25.50 -11.25 -10.55
N SER A 156 -26.04 -10.30 -11.32
CA SER A 156 -26.53 -9.01 -10.82
C SER A 156 -27.95 -9.06 -10.24
N GLY A 157 -28.65 -10.20 -10.36
CA GLY A 157 -30.03 -10.36 -9.89
C GLY A 157 -31.08 -9.79 -10.84
N GLU A 158 -30.69 -9.32 -12.03
CA GLU A 158 -31.60 -8.84 -13.07
C GLU A 158 -32.32 -9.98 -13.82
N LEU A 159 -31.85 -11.22 -13.64
CA LEU A 159 -32.32 -12.38 -14.39
C LEU A 159 -32.29 -13.66 -13.53
N THR A 160 -33.31 -14.50 -13.60
CA THR A 160 -33.32 -15.78 -12.86
C THR A 160 -32.71 -16.93 -13.67
N ARG A 161 -32.30 -18.02 -13.01
CA ARG A 161 -31.84 -19.26 -13.68
C ARG A 161 -32.89 -19.84 -14.64
N ALA A 162 -34.18 -19.56 -14.43
CA ALA A 162 -35.25 -19.99 -15.33
C ALA A 162 -35.27 -19.16 -16.61
N GLU A 163 -35.16 -17.83 -16.50
CA GLU A 163 -35.09 -16.91 -17.64
C GLU A 163 -33.79 -17.08 -18.43
N LEU A 164 -32.65 -17.32 -17.76
CA LEU A 164 -31.38 -17.62 -18.42
C LEU A 164 -31.48 -18.91 -19.25
N ALA A 165 -32.17 -19.92 -18.72
CA ALA A 165 -32.40 -21.16 -19.41
C ALA A 165 -33.35 -21.00 -20.61
N ALA A 166 -34.40 -20.17 -20.46
CA ALA A 166 -35.32 -19.83 -21.53
C ALA A 166 -34.64 -19.06 -22.66
N ALA A 167 -33.81 -18.05 -22.35
CA ALA A 167 -33.01 -17.29 -23.32
C ALA A 167 -32.05 -18.19 -24.11
N LEU A 168 -31.52 -19.24 -23.49
CA LEU A 168 -30.66 -20.24 -24.13
C LEU A 168 -31.42 -21.38 -24.83
N GLY A 169 -32.76 -21.40 -24.78
CA GLY A 169 -33.59 -22.48 -25.33
C GLY A 169 -33.40 -23.85 -24.66
N VAL A 170 -32.95 -23.91 -23.41
CA VAL A 170 -32.64 -25.18 -22.70
C VAL A 170 -33.36 -25.30 -21.35
N ARG A 171 -33.39 -26.52 -20.80
CA ARG A 171 -33.91 -26.74 -19.44
C ARG A 171 -32.95 -26.15 -18.38
N PRO A 172 -33.44 -25.63 -17.23
CA PRO A 172 -32.59 -25.01 -16.19
C PRO A 172 -31.39 -25.85 -15.73
N ARG A 173 -31.56 -27.18 -15.66
CA ARG A 173 -30.46 -28.12 -15.35
C ARG A 173 -29.35 -28.14 -16.41
N HIS A 174 -29.67 -27.98 -17.69
CA HIS A 174 -28.68 -27.89 -18.77
C HIS A 174 -28.04 -26.50 -18.82
N ALA A 175 -28.80 -25.44 -18.55
CA ALA A 175 -28.24 -24.09 -18.38
C ALA A 175 -27.17 -24.07 -17.28
N ALA A 176 -27.46 -24.67 -16.12
CA ALA A 176 -26.49 -24.79 -15.02
C ALA A 176 -25.19 -25.48 -15.44
N VAL A 177 -25.27 -26.58 -16.18
CA VAL A 177 -24.08 -27.31 -16.69
C VAL A 177 -23.31 -26.49 -17.73
N ARG A 178 -24.00 -25.77 -18.63
CA ARG A 178 -23.35 -24.86 -19.60
C ARG A 178 -22.63 -23.72 -18.88
N VAL A 179 -23.27 -23.06 -17.91
CA VAL A 179 -22.65 -21.99 -17.09
C VAL A 179 -21.40 -22.50 -16.37
N GLN A 180 -21.44 -23.70 -15.77
CA GLN A 180 -20.27 -24.29 -15.11
C GLN A 180 -19.12 -24.59 -16.10
N ARG A 181 -19.42 -25.06 -17.31
CA ARG A 181 -18.40 -25.29 -18.35
C ARG A 181 -17.78 -23.98 -18.86
N MET A 182 -18.60 -22.96 -19.11
CA MET A 182 -18.14 -21.62 -19.50
C MET A 182 -17.22 -21.01 -18.43
N LYS A 183 -17.59 -21.10 -17.14
CA LYS A 183 -16.73 -20.66 -16.02
C LYS A 183 -15.37 -21.37 -16.01
N ALA A 184 -15.36 -22.69 -16.25
CA ALA A 184 -14.11 -23.45 -16.35
C ALA A 184 -13.25 -23.04 -17.57
N GLN A 185 -13.86 -22.63 -18.70
CA GLN A 185 -13.12 -22.03 -19.81
C GLN A 185 -12.61 -20.62 -19.48
N LEU A 186 -13.39 -19.82 -18.75
CA LEU A 186 -13.03 -18.45 -18.35
C LEU A 186 -11.81 -18.44 -17.40
N GLU A 187 -11.76 -19.34 -16.43
CA GLU A 187 -10.59 -19.55 -15.56
C GLU A 187 -9.35 -19.99 -16.36
N LEU A 188 -9.53 -20.89 -17.34
CA LEU A 188 -8.45 -21.34 -18.20
C LEU A 188 -7.93 -20.21 -19.11
N ALA A 189 -8.83 -19.36 -19.61
CA ALA A 189 -8.54 -18.15 -20.37
C ALA A 189 -7.78 -17.09 -19.56
N ARG A 190 -8.17 -16.84 -18.29
CA ARG A 190 -7.42 -15.97 -17.37
C ARG A 190 -6.00 -16.50 -17.16
N GLY A 191 -5.84 -17.82 -17.06
CA GLY A 191 -4.53 -18.49 -17.04
C GLY A 191 -3.68 -18.22 -18.29
N VAL A 192 -4.30 -18.19 -19.48
CA VAL A 192 -3.63 -17.82 -20.74
C VAL A 192 -3.20 -16.35 -20.74
N VAL A 193 -4.07 -15.42 -20.34
CA VAL A 193 -3.75 -13.99 -20.20
C VAL A 193 -2.56 -13.76 -19.27
N ARG A 194 -2.58 -14.35 -18.06
CA ARG A 194 -1.46 -14.30 -17.11
C ARG A 194 -0.16 -14.87 -17.70
N ALA A 195 -0.24 -16.01 -18.37
CA ALA A 195 0.94 -16.67 -18.96
C ALA A 195 1.56 -15.84 -20.11
N LEU A 196 0.75 -15.16 -20.92
CA LEU A 196 1.21 -14.27 -21.99
C LEU A 196 1.76 -12.94 -21.46
N ARG A 197 1.23 -12.41 -20.36
CA ARG A 197 1.70 -11.17 -19.71
C ARG A 197 2.98 -11.36 -18.88
N ALA A 198 3.25 -12.58 -18.40
CA ALA A 198 4.40 -12.88 -17.54
C ALA A 198 5.75 -12.42 -18.13
N ARG A 199 6.61 -11.85 -17.26
CA ARG A 199 8.00 -11.51 -17.57
C ARG A 199 8.91 -12.08 -16.46
N PRO A 200 9.94 -12.88 -16.79
CA PRO A 200 10.17 -13.53 -18.09
C PRO A 200 9.02 -14.50 -18.46
N ARG A 201 8.79 -14.67 -19.77
CA ARG A 201 7.83 -15.67 -20.28
C ARG A 201 8.41 -17.08 -20.13
N CYS A 202 7.55 -18.09 -19.96
CA CYS A 202 8.01 -19.49 -20.04
C CYS A 202 8.67 -19.74 -21.40
N PRO A 203 9.90 -20.33 -21.47
CA PRO A 203 10.58 -20.56 -22.75
C PRO A 203 9.73 -21.35 -23.74
N ARG A 204 9.15 -22.48 -23.30
CA ARG A 204 8.24 -23.30 -24.11
C ARG A 204 6.99 -22.54 -24.58
N LEU A 205 6.55 -21.50 -23.87
CA LEU A 205 5.44 -20.64 -24.30
C LEU A 205 5.92 -19.62 -25.34
N ALA A 206 7.09 -19.02 -25.13
CA ALA A 206 7.71 -18.07 -26.06
C ALA A 206 8.00 -18.72 -27.43
N ASP A 207 8.44 -19.99 -27.43
CA ASP A 207 8.59 -20.77 -28.66
C ASP A 207 7.24 -21.12 -29.30
N LEU A 208 6.26 -21.52 -28.50
CA LEU A 208 4.92 -21.87 -28.98
C LEU A 208 4.20 -20.71 -29.67
N ILE A 209 4.38 -19.47 -29.18
CA ILE A 209 3.78 -18.25 -29.76
C ILE A 209 4.64 -17.57 -30.82
N ARG A 210 5.82 -18.11 -31.16
CA ARG A 210 6.71 -17.51 -32.15
C ARG A 210 6.06 -17.29 -33.53
N PRO A 211 5.17 -18.17 -34.05
CA PRO A 211 4.44 -17.96 -35.30
C PRO A 211 3.00 -17.43 -35.07
N TRP A 212 2.71 -16.84 -33.91
CA TRP A 212 1.38 -16.31 -33.58
C TRP A 212 1.28 -14.81 -33.90
N ASP A 213 0.20 -14.43 -34.56
CA ASP A 213 -0.15 -13.06 -34.96
C ASP A 213 -0.86 -12.25 -33.86
N GLY A 214 -1.29 -12.91 -32.78
CA GLY A 214 -2.05 -12.29 -31.68
C GLY A 214 -3.55 -12.56 -31.69
N ALA A 215 -4.07 -13.29 -32.68
CA ALA A 215 -5.49 -13.62 -32.79
C ALA A 215 -5.97 -14.65 -31.73
N ALA A 216 -7.22 -14.53 -31.29
CA ALA A 216 -7.85 -15.46 -30.32
C ALA A 216 -8.77 -16.47 -31.03
N ASP A 217 -8.35 -16.95 -32.20
CA ASP A 217 -9.04 -17.94 -33.00
C ASP A 217 -8.97 -19.36 -32.40
N SER A 218 -9.85 -20.26 -32.89
CA SER A 218 -10.10 -21.55 -32.23
C SER A 218 -8.88 -22.47 -32.12
N LEU A 219 -7.90 -22.34 -33.03
CA LEU A 219 -6.66 -23.11 -33.01
C LEU A 219 -5.74 -22.61 -31.91
N TRP A 220 -5.50 -21.30 -31.83
CA TRP A 220 -4.65 -20.69 -30.82
C TRP A 220 -5.24 -20.78 -29.41
N ARG A 221 -6.55 -20.61 -29.27
CA ARG A 221 -7.27 -20.86 -28.01
C ARG A 221 -7.00 -22.28 -27.47
N LYS A 222 -7.21 -23.32 -28.30
CA LYS A 222 -6.95 -24.72 -27.92
C LYS A 222 -5.46 -24.97 -27.60
N ARG A 223 -4.56 -24.43 -28.42
CA ARG A 223 -3.09 -24.62 -28.31
C ARG A 223 -2.53 -23.98 -27.03
N LEU A 224 -2.96 -22.77 -26.69
CA LEU A 224 -2.52 -22.04 -25.49
C LEU A 224 -3.20 -22.55 -24.21
N ALA A 225 -4.48 -22.87 -24.25
CA ALA A 225 -5.19 -23.51 -23.15
C ALA A 225 -4.56 -24.86 -22.75
N ARG A 226 -4.13 -25.66 -23.74
CA ARG A 226 -3.35 -26.89 -23.51
C ARG A 226 -2.01 -26.58 -22.85
N HIS A 227 -1.25 -25.62 -23.39
CA HIS A 227 0.04 -25.24 -22.79
C HIS A 227 -0.10 -24.82 -21.32
N VAL A 228 -1.06 -23.96 -20.98
CA VAL A 228 -1.27 -23.49 -19.60
C VAL A 228 -1.70 -24.63 -18.67
N ARG A 229 -2.42 -25.62 -19.18
CA ARG A 229 -2.80 -26.81 -18.39
C ARG A 229 -1.61 -27.73 -18.12
N ASP A 230 -0.82 -28.02 -19.15
CA ASP A 230 0.18 -29.09 -19.16
C ASP A 230 1.61 -28.59 -18.84
N CYS A 231 1.79 -27.29 -18.64
CA CYS A 231 3.06 -26.69 -18.23
C CYS A 231 3.08 -26.43 -16.73
N PRO A 232 3.98 -27.04 -15.94
CA PRO A 232 4.05 -26.78 -14.50
C PRO A 232 4.21 -25.30 -14.16
N HIS A 233 5.03 -24.57 -14.93
CA HIS A 233 5.33 -23.16 -14.69
C HIS A 233 4.18 -22.21 -15.08
N CYS A 234 3.45 -22.46 -16.17
CA CYS A 234 2.26 -21.66 -16.52
C CYS A 234 1.02 -22.10 -15.73
N GLY A 235 0.94 -23.39 -15.38
CA GLY A 235 -0.12 -23.98 -14.59
C GLY A 235 -0.17 -23.46 -13.17
N ALA A 236 1.00 -23.32 -12.52
CA ALA A 236 1.13 -22.71 -11.18
C ALA A 236 0.66 -21.25 -11.12
N ARG A 237 0.77 -20.49 -12.22
CA ARG A 237 0.32 -19.09 -12.32
C ARG A 237 -1.21 -18.92 -12.30
N ARG A 238 -1.97 -20.02 -12.28
CA ARG A 238 -3.42 -20.04 -12.00
C ARG A 238 -3.74 -20.03 -10.49
N GLY A 239 -2.74 -20.18 -9.61
CA GLY A 239 -2.92 -19.98 -8.18
C GLY A 239 -3.35 -18.54 -7.85
N GLY A 240 -4.16 -18.37 -6.80
CA GLY A 240 -4.61 -17.05 -6.34
C GLY A 240 -5.51 -16.29 -7.32
N LEU A 241 -6.26 -16.99 -8.18
CA LEU A 241 -7.35 -16.38 -8.95
C LEU A 241 -8.57 -16.21 -8.02
N VAL A 242 -9.04 -14.97 -7.85
CA VAL A 242 -10.33 -14.69 -7.19
C VAL A 242 -11.46 -15.22 -8.08
N PRO A 243 -12.47 -15.93 -7.55
CA PRO A 243 -13.60 -16.43 -8.32
C PRO A 243 -14.29 -15.32 -9.13
N PRO A 244 -14.68 -15.55 -10.41
CA PRO A 244 -15.32 -14.54 -11.24
C PRO A 244 -16.50 -13.84 -10.55
N GLU A 245 -17.36 -14.61 -9.86
CA GLU A 245 -18.52 -14.15 -9.07
C GLU A 245 -18.18 -12.97 -8.15
N GLN A 246 -17.08 -13.09 -7.40
CA GLN A 246 -16.67 -12.13 -6.39
C GLN A 246 -16.07 -10.87 -7.01
N LEU A 247 -15.50 -10.98 -8.21
CA LEU A 247 -15.05 -9.83 -8.99
C LEU A 247 -16.22 -9.00 -9.53
N LEU A 248 -17.43 -9.58 -9.70
CA LEU A 248 -18.59 -8.89 -10.27
C LEU A 248 -19.33 -8.00 -9.26
N LEU A 249 -19.54 -8.48 -8.03
CA LEU A 249 -20.43 -7.85 -7.04
C LEU A 249 -20.08 -6.38 -6.70
N GLY A 250 -18.82 -5.97 -6.84
CA GLY A 250 -18.40 -4.57 -6.63
C GLY A 250 -18.62 -3.64 -7.84
N MET A 251 -19.74 -3.74 -8.57
CA MET A 251 -20.08 -2.85 -9.70
C MET A 251 -21.45 -2.16 -9.60
N VAL A 252 -22.33 -2.52 -8.65
CA VAL A 252 -23.70 -1.97 -8.54
C VAL A 252 -23.71 -0.52 -8.04
N ALA A 253 -24.37 0.39 -8.76
CA ALA A 253 -24.54 1.79 -8.37
C ALA A 253 -25.72 1.98 -7.39
N LEU A 254 -25.52 2.80 -6.35
CA LEU A 254 -26.56 3.28 -5.45
C LEU A 254 -27.40 4.39 -6.13
N PRO A 255 -28.74 4.39 -5.98
CA PRO A 255 -29.61 5.45 -6.50
C PRO A 255 -29.47 6.75 -5.68
N VAL A 256 -29.66 7.90 -6.35
CA VAL A 256 -29.57 9.25 -5.76
C VAL A 256 -30.97 9.83 -5.53
N PRO A 257 -31.28 10.44 -4.37
CA PRO A 257 -32.56 11.12 -4.14
C PRO A 257 -32.76 12.37 -5.01
N LEU A 258 -33.94 12.49 -5.63
CA LEU A 258 -34.28 13.59 -6.56
C LEU A 258 -34.29 14.99 -5.91
N ALA A 259 -34.51 15.08 -4.60
CA ALA A 259 -34.47 16.35 -3.86
C ALA A 259 -33.07 16.99 -3.84
N LEU A 260 -32.02 16.16 -3.75
CA LEU A 260 -30.63 16.61 -3.69
C LEU A 260 -30.15 17.19 -5.03
N THR A 261 -30.60 16.61 -6.15
CA THR A 261 -30.39 17.19 -7.49
C THR A 261 -30.97 18.60 -7.60
N ALA A 262 -32.23 18.80 -7.19
CA ALA A 262 -32.91 20.09 -7.33
C ALA A 262 -32.25 21.20 -6.48
N ALA A 263 -31.84 20.89 -5.25
CA ALA A 263 -31.18 21.83 -4.35
C ALA A 263 -29.82 22.32 -4.90
N LEU A 264 -29.06 21.44 -5.57
CA LEU A 264 -27.78 21.81 -6.18
C LEU A 264 -27.93 22.70 -7.41
N GLN A 265 -28.96 22.48 -8.24
CA GLN A 265 -29.22 23.33 -9.41
C GLN A 265 -29.61 24.76 -9.01
N ALA A 266 -30.40 24.92 -7.96
CA ALA A 266 -30.74 26.25 -7.41
C ALA A 266 -29.49 26.99 -6.87
N ALA A 267 -28.53 26.26 -6.26
CA ALA A 267 -27.27 26.84 -5.79
C ALA A 267 -26.32 27.27 -6.93
N VAL A 268 -26.31 26.54 -8.06
CA VAL A 268 -25.55 26.92 -9.26
C VAL A 268 -26.11 28.20 -9.91
N GLN A 269 -27.43 28.34 -9.97
CA GLN A 269 -28.10 29.48 -10.62
C GLN A 269 -28.04 30.79 -9.82
N SER A 270 -27.79 30.73 -8.51
CA SER A 270 -27.87 31.90 -7.59
C SER A 270 -26.53 32.61 -7.32
N GLY A 271 -25.41 32.07 -7.82
CA GLY A 271 -24.15 32.80 -8.03
C GLY A 271 -23.45 33.45 -6.82
N THR A 272 -23.94 33.27 -5.59
CA THR A 272 -23.54 34.07 -4.42
C THR A 272 -22.73 33.28 -3.40
N ALA A 273 -21.58 33.84 -3.01
CA ALA A 273 -20.79 33.36 -1.88
C ALA A 273 -21.13 34.19 -0.64
N ALA A 274 -21.64 33.54 0.42
CA ALA A 274 -21.75 34.12 1.76
C ALA A 274 -20.63 33.58 2.66
N PRO A 275 -20.01 34.40 3.53
CA PRO A 275 -18.92 33.97 4.41
C PRO A 275 -19.43 33.16 5.60
N ALA A 276 -18.61 32.25 6.09
CA ALA A 276 -18.94 31.43 7.26
C ALA A 276 -18.68 32.18 8.57
N ALA A 277 -19.74 32.75 9.17
CA ALA A 277 -19.75 33.14 10.59
C ALA A 277 -21.19 33.10 11.16
N ALA A 278 -21.36 32.30 12.22
CA ALA A 278 -22.48 32.33 13.18
C ALA A 278 -23.94 32.38 12.63
N ALA A 279 -24.52 31.22 12.36
CA ALA A 279 -25.95 30.97 12.56
C ALA A 279 -26.14 29.64 13.29
N HIS A 280 -26.83 29.65 14.44
CA HIS A 280 -27.07 28.45 15.24
C HIS A 280 -28.27 27.66 14.70
N GLY A 281 -28.08 26.39 14.35
CA GLY A 281 -28.98 25.27 14.68
C GLY A 281 -30.48 25.26 14.30
N THR A 282 -31.06 26.26 13.64
CA THR A 282 -32.53 26.39 13.52
C THR A 282 -33.13 26.25 12.12
N THR A 283 -32.37 26.40 11.03
CA THR A 283 -32.96 26.51 9.69
C THR A 283 -33.36 25.18 9.02
N LEU A 284 -32.74 24.05 9.39
CA LEU A 284 -33.03 22.75 8.74
C LEU A 284 -34.25 22.02 9.35
N VAL A 285 -34.56 22.26 10.62
CA VAL A 285 -35.68 21.62 11.32
C VAL A 285 -37.04 22.05 10.75
N ALA A 286 -37.12 23.28 10.21
CA ALA A 286 -38.34 23.82 9.59
C ALA A 286 -38.73 23.11 8.28
N LEU A 287 -37.79 22.54 7.53
CA LEU A 287 -38.07 21.86 6.26
C LEU A 287 -38.50 20.40 6.42
N LEU A 288 -38.13 19.75 7.53
CA LEU A 288 -38.47 18.34 7.82
C LEU A 288 -39.83 18.16 8.52
N GLN A 289 -40.56 19.24 8.82
CA GLN A 289 -41.90 19.16 9.44
C GLN A 289 -43.08 19.30 8.45
N ASN A 290 -42.83 19.61 7.17
CA ASN A 290 -43.90 19.66 6.17
C ASN A 290 -44.29 18.25 5.69
N LYS A 291 -45.35 17.70 6.30
CA LYS A 291 -45.97 16.38 6.02
C LYS A 291 -46.60 16.20 4.62
N ALA A 292 -46.22 17.01 3.63
CA ALA A 292 -46.96 17.14 2.37
C ALA A 292 -46.08 17.05 1.11
N LEU A 293 -45.41 15.90 0.90
CA LEU A 293 -45.30 15.28 -0.44
C LEU A 293 -44.80 13.82 -0.37
N VAL A 294 -45.71 12.88 -0.11
CA VAL A 294 -45.52 11.45 -0.43
C VAL A 294 -46.67 11.02 -1.33
N ALA A 295 -46.50 11.18 -2.65
CA ALA A 295 -47.37 10.59 -3.68
C ALA A 295 -46.71 10.69 -5.07
N ALA A 296 -46.94 9.64 -5.89
CA ALA A 296 -46.64 9.55 -7.33
C ALA A 296 -45.15 9.56 -7.76
N THR A 297 -44.67 8.72 -8.69
CA THR A 297 -45.30 7.59 -9.42
C THR A 297 -44.20 6.67 -9.97
N ALA A 298 -44.51 5.39 -10.18
CA ALA A 298 -43.66 4.47 -10.93
C ALA A 298 -44.21 4.25 -12.35
N THR A 299 -43.34 4.24 -13.38
CA THR A 299 -43.59 3.52 -14.65
C THR A 299 -42.31 3.30 -15.50
N THR A 300 -42.36 2.21 -16.26
CA THR A 300 -41.43 1.65 -17.27
C THR A 300 -40.97 2.62 -18.39
N VAL A 301 -39.90 2.40 -19.18
CA VAL A 301 -39.74 1.35 -20.24
C VAL A 301 -38.25 1.17 -20.64
N ALA A 302 -37.88 -0.04 -21.07
CA ALA A 302 -36.56 -0.42 -21.60
C ALA A 302 -36.44 -0.31 -23.14
N VAL A 303 -35.27 0.08 -23.67
CA VAL A 303 -34.85 -0.17 -25.07
C VAL A 303 -33.32 -0.36 -25.20
N GLY A 304 -32.92 -1.51 -25.74
CA GLY A 304 -31.87 -1.63 -26.77
C GLY A 304 -30.41 -1.37 -26.39
N GLY A 305 -29.67 -2.44 -26.07
CA GLY A 305 -28.20 -2.44 -26.09
C GLY A 305 -27.60 -2.61 -27.50
N GLY A 306 -26.33 -2.26 -27.66
CA GLY A 306 -25.57 -2.48 -28.89
C GLY A 306 -24.30 -1.63 -28.97
N PHE A 307 -23.15 -2.20 -28.61
CA PHE A 307 -21.83 -1.60 -28.87
C PHE A 307 -20.88 -2.67 -29.42
N ALA A 308 -20.49 -2.50 -30.70
CA ALA A 308 -19.41 -3.25 -31.32
C ALA A 308 -18.08 -2.49 -31.15
N TYR A 309 -16.99 -3.23 -31.05
CA TYR A 309 -15.63 -2.69 -30.92
C TYR A 309 -14.90 -2.80 -32.26
N ALA A 310 -14.24 -1.73 -32.70
CA ALA A 310 -13.38 -1.73 -33.88
C ALA A 310 -12.09 -0.94 -33.61
N VAL A 311 -10.97 -1.47 -34.13
CA VAL A 311 -9.59 -0.97 -33.94
C VAL A 311 -9.11 -0.35 -35.25
N HIS A 312 -8.28 0.70 -35.20
CA HIS A 312 -7.30 0.99 -36.27
C HIS A 312 -6.08 1.80 -35.76
N HIS A 313 -4.97 1.71 -36.49
CA HIS A 313 -3.62 2.19 -36.14
C HIS A 313 -3.10 3.30 -37.08
N SER A 314 -2.38 4.30 -36.51
CA SER A 314 -1.15 5.01 -37.00
C SER A 314 -1.18 5.73 -38.39
N PRO A 315 -0.23 6.65 -38.78
CA PRO A 315 1.16 6.90 -38.27
C PRO A 315 1.68 8.38 -38.18
N ALA A 316 2.97 8.52 -37.77
CA ALA A 316 4.03 9.58 -37.94
C ALA A 316 3.69 11.08 -38.27
N ASP A 317 4.15 12.13 -37.54
CA ASP A 317 5.54 12.72 -37.38
C ASP A 317 5.96 13.65 -38.58
N PRO A 318 6.81 14.74 -38.51
CA PRO A 318 7.72 15.23 -37.45
C PRO A 318 7.83 16.80 -37.22
N ASP A 319 8.85 17.23 -36.44
CA ASP A 319 9.64 18.51 -36.43
C ASP A 319 9.05 19.94 -36.20
N ARG A 320 9.59 20.65 -35.19
CA ARG A 320 10.47 21.85 -35.33
C ARG A 320 10.90 22.44 -33.96
N GLY A 321 12.15 22.93 -33.86
CA GLY A 321 12.75 23.46 -32.63
C GLY A 321 12.98 24.99 -32.60
N ALA A 322 14.04 25.41 -31.87
CA ALA A 322 14.45 26.79 -31.50
C ALA A 322 13.79 27.34 -30.20
N ALA A 323 14.47 28.05 -29.29
CA ALA A 323 15.90 28.44 -29.19
C ALA A 323 16.35 28.60 -27.72
N LEU A 324 17.68 28.62 -27.49
CA LEU A 324 18.32 28.95 -26.21
C LEU A 324 18.52 30.47 -26.02
N PRO A 325 18.51 30.98 -24.78
CA PRO A 325 19.31 32.13 -24.38
C PRO A 325 20.61 31.71 -23.67
N ALA A 326 21.66 32.53 -23.83
CA ALA A 326 23.02 32.30 -23.32
C ALA A 326 23.19 32.82 -21.86
N PRO A 327 24.35 32.60 -21.20
CA PRO A 327 24.45 32.64 -19.74
C PRO A 327 24.71 34.04 -19.16
N VAL A 328 24.31 34.24 -17.90
CA VAL A 328 24.75 35.38 -17.08
C VAL A 328 25.86 34.92 -16.14
N VAL A 329 26.99 35.62 -16.20
CA VAL A 329 28.18 35.37 -15.39
C VAL A 329 27.99 35.94 -13.98
N ALA A 330 28.37 35.18 -12.95
CA ALA A 330 28.58 35.68 -11.59
C ALA A 330 29.96 35.22 -11.09
N ALA A 331 30.73 36.17 -10.55
CA ALA A 331 32.13 36.00 -10.15
C ALA A 331 32.25 35.49 -8.69
N PRO A 332 33.46 35.14 -8.20
CA PRO A 332 33.61 34.19 -7.09
C PRO A 332 33.40 34.82 -5.71
N VAL A 333 32.99 33.98 -4.74
CA VAL A 333 33.04 34.29 -3.31
C VAL A 333 34.02 33.34 -2.62
N THR A 334 34.87 33.93 -1.79
CA THR A 334 36.07 33.31 -1.20
C THR A 334 35.78 32.31 -0.08
N THR A 335 36.71 31.38 0.09
CA THR A 335 36.69 30.29 1.06
C THR A 335 37.02 30.77 2.49
N THR A 336 36.30 30.25 3.48
CA THR A 336 36.75 30.22 4.89
C THR A 336 36.39 28.88 5.53
N ALA A 337 37.36 28.22 6.15
CA ALA A 337 37.22 26.90 6.72
C ALA A 337 36.88 26.94 8.24
N PRO A 338 35.99 26.07 8.75
CA PRO A 338 35.89 25.77 10.18
C PRO A 338 36.88 24.66 10.60
N PRO A 339 37.25 24.59 11.90
CA PRO A 339 38.39 23.79 12.35
C PRO A 339 38.09 22.30 12.61
N THR A 340 39.16 21.51 12.53
CA THR A 340 39.24 20.09 12.88
C THR A 340 38.92 19.83 14.35
N VAL A 341 38.06 18.86 14.65
CA VAL A 341 37.92 18.27 15.99
C VAL A 341 38.25 16.79 15.93
N ALA A 342 39.16 16.34 16.81
CA ALA A 342 39.67 14.98 16.83
C ALA A 342 38.62 13.96 17.32
N GLY A 343 38.62 12.76 16.74
CA GLY A 343 37.76 11.66 17.16
C GLY A 343 38.36 10.83 18.31
N PRO A 344 37.53 10.21 19.17
CA PRO A 344 38.00 9.25 20.17
C PRO A 344 38.16 7.84 19.59
N SER A 345 39.26 7.17 19.97
CA SER A 345 39.54 5.75 19.67
C SER A 345 38.58 4.78 20.38
N PRO A 346 38.41 3.54 19.90
CA PRO A 346 37.42 2.61 20.41
C PRO A 346 37.79 2.05 21.80
N SER A 347 36.86 2.13 22.76
CA SER A 347 36.98 1.45 24.04
C SER A 347 36.21 0.13 24.03
N THR A 348 36.94 -0.98 24.08
CA THR A 348 36.39 -2.34 24.18
C THR A 348 35.69 -2.55 25.53
N ARG A 349 34.35 -2.54 25.57
CA ARG A 349 33.61 -2.85 26.79
C ARG A 349 33.23 -4.33 26.86
N ARG A 350 33.91 -5.07 27.73
CA ARG A 350 33.53 -6.44 28.16
C ARG A 350 32.05 -6.50 28.54
N GLY A 351 31.39 -7.62 28.21
CA GLY A 351 30.01 -7.89 28.62
C GLY A 351 29.87 -7.91 30.14
N GLY A 352 28.91 -7.13 30.65
CA GLY A 352 28.45 -7.22 32.03
C GLY A 352 27.50 -8.41 32.25
N PRO A 353 27.28 -8.84 33.50
CA PRO A 353 26.51 -10.04 33.80
C PRO A 353 25.04 -9.90 33.39
N ALA A 354 24.47 -10.99 32.86
CA ALA A 354 23.03 -11.07 32.64
C ALA A 354 22.31 -11.06 34.00
N GLY A 355 21.49 -10.02 34.23
CA GLY A 355 20.61 -9.98 35.40
C GLY A 355 19.68 -11.19 35.42
N ALA A 356 19.35 -11.68 36.62
CA ALA A 356 18.35 -12.72 36.79
C ALA A 356 17.03 -12.25 36.15
N ALA A 357 16.46 -13.03 35.25
CA ALA A 357 15.15 -12.72 34.71
C ALA A 357 14.09 -12.88 35.81
N ASP A 358 13.13 -11.96 35.87
CA ASP A 358 12.12 -11.94 36.92
C ASP A 358 10.95 -12.90 36.61
N ILE A 359 10.65 -13.08 35.33
CA ILE A 359 9.56 -13.91 34.83
C ILE A 359 10.13 -14.84 33.74
N HIS A 360 9.89 -16.13 33.89
CA HIS A 360 10.26 -17.16 32.92
C HIS A 360 9.00 -17.71 32.26
N VAL A 361 9.08 -17.89 30.95
CA VAL A 361 8.04 -18.53 30.14
C VAL A 361 8.69 -19.72 29.43
N ALA A 362 8.04 -20.88 29.41
CA ALA A 362 8.56 -22.10 28.80
C ALA A 362 7.44 -22.87 28.08
N PRO A 363 7.70 -23.57 26.96
CA PRO A 363 6.67 -24.31 26.23
C PRO A 363 6.03 -25.45 27.03
N ASP A 364 6.74 -25.94 28.05
CA ASP A 364 6.36 -26.97 29.02
C ASP A 364 5.95 -26.39 30.40
N GLY A 365 5.78 -25.07 30.50
CA GLY A 365 5.35 -24.38 31.72
C GLY A 365 3.86 -24.53 32.03
N SER A 366 3.38 -23.77 33.03
CA SER A 366 1.96 -23.66 33.36
C SER A 366 1.59 -22.23 33.76
N ASP A 367 0.45 -21.72 33.28
CA ASP A 367 -0.04 -20.38 33.63
C ASP A 367 -0.59 -20.27 35.07
N ASP A 368 -0.67 -21.39 35.78
CA ASP A 368 -0.84 -21.50 37.25
C ASP A 368 0.50 -21.45 38.02
N GLY A 369 1.61 -21.33 37.29
CA GLY A 369 2.95 -21.10 37.81
C GLY A 369 3.10 -19.73 38.49
N ASP A 370 4.31 -19.44 38.95
CA ASP A 370 4.69 -18.15 39.57
C ASP A 370 5.67 -17.35 38.71
N GLY A 371 6.07 -17.88 37.54
CA GLY A 371 7.05 -17.26 36.65
C GLY A 371 8.50 -17.45 37.10
N SER A 372 8.76 -18.23 38.16
CA SER A 372 10.12 -18.63 38.51
C SER A 372 10.73 -19.60 37.48
N VAL A 373 12.04 -19.85 37.58
CA VAL A 373 12.71 -20.90 36.78
C VAL A 373 12.10 -22.28 37.03
N ALA A 374 11.60 -22.54 38.24
CA ALA A 374 11.06 -23.83 38.66
C ALA A 374 9.58 -24.02 38.31
N ARG A 375 8.81 -22.93 38.22
CA ARG A 375 7.39 -22.93 37.83
C ARG A 375 7.11 -21.82 36.81
N PRO A 376 7.70 -21.90 35.60
CA PRO A 376 7.55 -20.89 34.56
C PRO A 376 6.11 -20.87 34.02
N TYR A 377 5.69 -19.71 33.49
CA TYR A 377 4.44 -19.60 32.75
C TYR A 377 4.49 -20.39 31.44
N ALA A 378 3.34 -20.88 30.98
CA ALA A 378 3.24 -21.53 29.68
C ALA A 378 3.18 -20.49 28.54
N SER A 379 2.44 -19.40 28.77
CA SER A 379 2.13 -18.42 27.73
C SER A 379 2.81 -17.06 27.94
N LEU A 380 3.23 -16.45 26.83
CA LEU A 380 3.65 -15.05 26.81
C LEU A 380 2.48 -14.12 27.22
N ALA A 381 1.24 -14.48 26.89
CA ALA A 381 0.04 -13.73 27.28
C ALA A 381 -0.08 -13.58 28.81
N LYS A 382 0.12 -14.67 29.57
CA LYS A 382 0.16 -14.64 31.03
C LYS A 382 1.30 -13.74 31.55
N ALA A 383 2.50 -13.89 30.98
CA ALA A 383 3.66 -13.11 31.41
C ALA A 383 3.49 -11.60 31.19
N VAL A 384 2.95 -11.16 30.03
CA VAL A 384 2.72 -9.72 29.78
C VAL A 384 1.55 -9.15 30.57
N ALA A 385 0.59 -9.99 31.00
CA ALA A 385 -0.52 -9.56 31.86
C ALA A 385 -0.09 -9.25 33.30
N VAL A 386 0.97 -9.90 33.81
CA VAL A 386 1.45 -9.74 35.21
C VAL A 386 2.73 -8.90 35.35
N VAL A 387 3.39 -8.56 34.24
CA VAL A 387 4.68 -7.84 34.27
C VAL A 387 4.54 -6.43 34.87
N GLN A 388 5.56 -6.01 35.61
CA GLN A 388 5.67 -4.66 36.19
C GLN A 388 6.84 -3.88 35.56
N PRO A 389 6.81 -2.54 35.59
CA PRO A 389 7.91 -1.70 35.08
C PRO A 389 9.28 -2.10 35.66
N GLY A 390 10.26 -2.33 34.78
CA GLY A 390 11.64 -2.67 35.15
C GLY A 390 11.92 -4.18 35.22
N ARG A 391 10.91 -5.04 35.05
CA ARG A 391 11.06 -6.50 35.06
C ARG A 391 11.49 -7.06 33.70
N THR A 392 12.11 -8.23 33.73
CA THR A 392 12.52 -9.01 32.55
C THR A 392 11.69 -10.29 32.43
N ILE A 393 10.99 -10.43 31.31
CA ILE A 393 10.38 -11.67 30.82
C ILE A 393 11.41 -12.39 29.95
N ALA A 394 11.78 -13.62 30.30
CA ALA A 394 12.68 -14.46 29.54
C ALA A 394 11.97 -15.71 29.01
N LEU A 395 11.97 -15.90 27.69
CA LEU A 395 11.41 -17.09 27.03
C LEU A 395 12.49 -18.16 26.92
N ARG A 396 12.19 -19.37 27.39
CA ARG A 396 12.99 -20.57 27.13
C ARG A 396 12.92 -20.95 25.66
N GLY A 397 13.91 -21.70 25.19
CA GLY A 397 13.96 -22.23 23.83
C GLY A 397 12.80 -23.18 23.52
N GLY A 398 12.42 -23.24 22.25
CA GLY A 398 11.30 -24.05 21.76
C GLY A 398 10.17 -23.22 21.17
N THR A 399 9.09 -23.89 20.75
CA THR A 399 8.00 -23.26 19.99
C THR A 399 6.75 -23.04 20.83
N TYR A 400 6.31 -21.78 20.91
CA TYR A 400 5.06 -21.37 21.53
C TYR A 400 4.00 -21.19 20.46
N ARG A 401 2.78 -21.74 20.68
CA ARG A 401 1.67 -21.71 19.71
C ARG A 401 0.42 -21.06 20.30
N PRO A 402 0.37 -19.73 20.43
CA PRO A 402 -0.83 -19.04 20.89
C PRO A 402 -1.98 -19.18 19.89
N THR A 403 -3.19 -19.43 20.40
CA THR A 403 -4.44 -19.48 19.63
C THR A 403 -5.25 -18.18 19.73
N SER A 404 -4.74 -17.19 20.47
CA SER A 404 -5.37 -15.89 20.72
C SER A 404 -4.33 -14.77 20.68
N PRO A 405 -4.66 -13.56 20.18
CA PRO A 405 -3.74 -12.43 20.13
C PRO A 405 -3.12 -12.05 21.47
N ILE A 406 -1.88 -11.58 21.43
CA ILE A 406 -1.12 -11.12 22.59
C ILE A 406 -1.20 -9.59 22.65
N SER A 407 -1.80 -9.05 23.71
CA SER A 407 -1.90 -7.61 23.95
C SER A 407 -0.89 -7.16 25.01
N ILE A 408 -0.03 -6.20 24.67
CA ILE A 408 0.97 -5.62 25.57
C ILE A 408 0.56 -4.19 25.92
N THR A 409 0.02 -4.01 27.12
CA THR A 409 -0.57 -2.73 27.60
C THR A 409 0.24 -2.06 28.71
N THR A 410 0.91 -2.83 29.58
CA THR A 410 1.72 -2.29 30.67
C THR A 410 2.98 -1.61 30.14
N SER A 411 3.07 -0.29 30.28
CA SER A 411 4.28 0.48 29.93
C SER A 411 5.36 0.37 30.99
N GLY A 412 6.62 0.32 30.55
CA GLY A 412 7.75 0.64 31.42
C GLY A 412 7.89 2.15 31.63
N THR A 413 9.00 2.58 32.23
CA THR A 413 9.42 3.99 32.27
C THR A 413 10.86 4.14 31.82
N ALA A 414 11.34 5.38 31.62
CA ALA A 414 12.73 5.66 31.29
C ALA A 414 13.73 5.05 32.29
N ALA A 415 13.38 5.02 33.59
CA ALA A 415 14.18 4.42 34.65
C ALA A 415 13.91 2.92 34.88
N LYS A 416 12.73 2.43 34.48
CA LYS A 416 12.25 1.06 34.69
C LYS A 416 11.67 0.48 33.40
N ARG A 417 12.52 0.27 32.39
CA ARG A 417 12.17 -0.35 31.11
C ARG A 417 11.82 -1.82 31.30
N VAL A 418 10.73 -2.29 30.70
CA VAL A 418 10.38 -3.73 30.67
C VAL A 418 11.21 -4.41 29.57
N THR A 419 11.72 -5.61 29.83
CA THR A 419 12.49 -6.38 28.83
C THR A 419 11.79 -7.70 28.53
N LEU A 420 11.60 -8.01 27.25
CA LEU A 420 11.17 -9.31 26.73
C LEU A 420 12.33 -9.87 25.90
N THR A 421 12.90 -11.00 26.31
CA THR A 421 14.13 -11.54 25.71
C THR A 421 14.11 -13.06 25.63
N ALA A 422 14.90 -13.64 24.72
CA ALA A 422 15.32 -15.02 24.86
C ALA A 422 16.15 -15.23 26.13
N TYR A 423 15.95 -16.38 26.78
CA TYR A 423 16.71 -16.81 27.96
C TYR A 423 18.09 -17.35 27.56
N ARG A 424 19.16 -16.73 28.08
CA ARG A 424 20.56 -17.21 27.98
C ARG A 424 21.08 -17.63 26.58
N GLY A 425 20.48 -17.11 25.50
CA GLY A 425 20.86 -17.47 24.12
C GLY A 425 20.18 -18.72 23.58
N GLU A 426 19.21 -19.29 24.31
CA GLU A 426 18.24 -20.24 23.76
C GLU A 426 17.40 -19.56 22.65
N HIS A 427 16.75 -20.35 21.80
CA HIS A 427 16.01 -19.85 20.63
C HIS A 427 14.48 -20.05 20.81
N PRO A 428 13.74 -19.03 21.29
CA PRO A 428 12.28 -19.07 21.38
C PRO A 428 11.64 -18.71 20.04
N VAL A 429 10.73 -19.56 19.57
CA VAL A 429 9.95 -19.35 18.34
C VAL A 429 8.49 -19.13 18.71
N LEU A 430 7.95 -17.96 18.38
CA LEU A 430 6.51 -17.66 18.49
C LEU A 430 5.83 -18.02 17.15
N ASP A 431 5.23 -19.20 17.09
CA ASP A 431 4.49 -19.71 15.94
C ASP A 431 3.03 -19.26 16.03
N MET A 432 2.73 -18.16 15.32
CA MET A 432 1.46 -17.45 15.34
C MET A 432 0.42 -18.02 14.38
N SER A 433 0.66 -19.19 13.78
CA SER A 433 -0.27 -19.83 12.85
C SER A 433 -1.61 -20.24 13.49
N GLY A 434 -1.66 -20.31 14.83
CA GLY A 434 -2.89 -20.54 15.59
C GLY A 434 -3.79 -19.30 15.77
N ILE A 435 -3.32 -18.10 15.43
CA ILE A 435 -4.10 -16.86 15.56
C ILE A 435 -5.22 -16.81 14.50
N PRO A 436 -6.46 -16.38 14.82
CA PRO A 436 -7.51 -16.24 13.81
C PRO A 436 -7.14 -15.24 12.71
N ALA A 437 -7.52 -15.55 11.46
CA ALA A 437 -7.32 -14.62 10.33
C ALA A 437 -8.10 -13.30 10.55
N GLY A 438 -7.48 -12.18 10.13
CA GLY A 438 -8.00 -10.83 10.40
C GLY A 438 -7.75 -10.33 11.83
N GLN A 439 -6.86 -10.99 12.58
CA GLN A 439 -6.37 -10.52 13.89
C GLN A 439 -4.85 -10.41 13.89
N TRP A 440 -4.34 -9.31 14.44
CA TRP A 440 -2.90 -9.08 14.58
C TRP A 440 -2.33 -9.88 15.75
N ALA A 441 -1.23 -10.60 15.52
CA ALA A 441 -0.75 -11.60 16.47
C ALA A 441 -0.18 -11.00 17.78
N ILE A 442 0.66 -9.96 17.68
CA ILE A 442 1.11 -9.17 18.84
C ILE A 442 0.74 -7.70 18.64
N THR A 443 0.00 -7.13 19.58
CA THR A 443 -0.36 -5.71 19.60
C THR A 443 0.18 -5.03 20.86
N GLN A 444 1.16 -4.15 20.70
CA GLN A 444 1.76 -3.35 21.75
C GLN A 444 1.18 -1.93 21.77
N ARG A 445 0.47 -1.61 22.86
CA ARG A 445 0.01 -0.24 23.21
C ARG A 445 0.84 0.38 24.35
N ALA A 446 2.00 -0.21 24.64
CA ALA A 446 2.86 0.10 25.78
C ALA A 446 4.18 0.77 25.36
N SER A 447 4.67 1.73 26.15
CA SER A 447 5.95 2.43 25.94
C SER A 447 7.08 1.88 26.82
N TYR A 448 8.33 2.22 26.50
CA TYR A 448 9.54 1.80 27.22
C TYR A 448 9.69 0.29 27.38
N TRP A 449 9.69 -0.44 26.26
CA TRP A 449 10.04 -1.86 26.19
C TRP A 449 11.39 -2.09 25.49
N THR A 450 12.07 -3.19 25.81
CA THR A 450 13.06 -3.83 24.93
C THR A 450 12.55 -5.22 24.58
N VAL A 451 12.32 -5.49 23.30
CA VAL A 451 11.94 -6.81 22.76
C VAL A 451 13.12 -7.33 21.95
N ARG A 452 13.68 -8.49 22.32
CA ARG A 452 14.98 -8.90 21.76
C ARG A 452 15.20 -10.41 21.61
N GLY A 453 15.76 -10.82 20.48
CA GLY A 453 16.24 -12.20 20.28
C GLY A 453 15.12 -13.23 20.13
N LEU A 454 13.99 -12.84 19.54
CA LEU A 454 12.84 -13.71 19.32
C LEU A 454 12.71 -14.04 17.84
N GLU A 455 12.33 -15.28 17.53
CA GLU A 455 11.73 -15.62 16.24
C GLU A 455 10.20 -15.51 16.35
N ILE A 456 9.56 -14.92 15.34
CA ILE A 456 8.11 -14.78 15.22
C ILE A 456 7.74 -15.21 13.80
N THR A 457 6.84 -16.19 13.68
CA THR A 457 6.50 -16.76 12.37
C THR A 457 5.02 -17.11 12.22
N GLY A 458 4.57 -17.27 10.97
CA GLY A 458 3.30 -17.90 10.63
C GLY A 458 2.03 -17.10 10.93
N ALA A 459 2.14 -15.84 11.35
CA ALA A 459 0.97 -14.98 11.60
C ALA A 459 0.11 -14.87 10.32
N PRO A 460 -1.19 -15.19 10.33
CA PRO A 460 -2.03 -15.13 9.12
C PRO A 460 -2.24 -13.72 8.56
N ASP A 461 -1.88 -12.70 9.35
CA ASP A 461 -1.98 -11.28 9.07
C ASP A 461 -0.69 -10.60 9.62
N GLN A 462 -0.80 -9.47 10.28
CA GLN A 462 0.29 -8.68 10.86
C GLN A 462 0.90 -9.36 12.09
N ALA A 463 2.22 -9.61 12.06
CA ALA A 463 2.89 -10.39 13.09
C ALA A 463 3.16 -9.59 14.38
N TYR A 464 3.70 -8.37 14.26
CA TYR A 464 3.91 -7.46 15.38
C TYR A 464 3.45 -6.04 15.03
N VAL A 465 2.66 -5.42 15.91
CA VAL A 465 2.24 -4.02 15.81
C VAL A 465 2.57 -3.25 17.07
N CYS A 466 3.14 -2.06 16.91
CA CYS A 466 3.21 -1.01 17.91
C CYS A 466 2.20 0.08 17.53
N LEU A 467 1.27 0.37 18.46
CA LEU A 467 0.24 1.41 18.34
C LEU A 467 0.55 2.51 19.36
N SER A 468 0.82 3.72 18.89
CA SER A 468 1.21 4.88 19.73
C SER A 468 2.34 4.60 20.73
N CYS A 469 3.19 3.59 20.47
CA CYS A 469 4.24 3.20 21.42
C CYS A 469 5.44 4.15 21.31
N THR A 470 6.10 4.42 22.43
CA THR A 470 7.30 5.28 22.46
C THR A 470 8.48 4.64 23.17
N ASN A 471 9.68 5.15 22.86
CA ASN A 471 10.93 4.84 23.56
C ASN A 471 11.25 3.34 23.67
N SER A 472 10.72 2.54 22.73
CA SER A 472 10.84 1.08 22.71
C SER A 472 11.93 0.62 21.74
N VAL A 473 12.54 -0.51 22.05
CA VAL A 473 13.65 -1.09 21.29
C VAL A 473 13.26 -2.48 20.82
N PHE A 474 13.26 -2.69 19.51
CA PHE A 474 13.07 -3.99 18.86
C PHE A 474 14.43 -4.40 18.31
N GLN A 475 15.05 -5.46 18.84
CA GLN A 475 16.45 -5.77 18.51
C GLN A 475 16.70 -7.26 18.24
N ARG A 476 17.45 -7.60 17.18
CA ARG A 476 17.76 -9.01 16.83
C ARG A 476 16.50 -9.88 16.80
N LEU A 477 15.45 -9.38 16.16
CA LEU A 477 14.24 -10.16 15.89
C LEU A 477 14.40 -10.88 14.55
N SER A 478 13.77 -12.06 14.43
CA SER A 478 13.56 -12.74 13.15
C SER A 478 12.05 -12.84 12.95
N VAL A 479 11.48 -12.07 12.02
CA VAL A 479 10.02 -12.01 11.81
C VAL A 479 9.69 -12.39 10.37
N HIS A 480 9.04 -13.54 10.19
CA HIS A 480 8.91 -14.14 8.86
C HIS A 480 7.65 -14.96 8.60
N GLY A 481 7.36 -15.22 7.33
CA GLY A 481 6.22 -16.05 6.93
C GLY A 481 4.84 -15.46 7.28
N GLY A 482 4.77 -14.17 7.61
CA GLY A 482 3.54 -13.47 7.97
C GLY A 482 2.63 -13.15 6.78
N GLY A 483 1.34 -12.99 7.03
CA GLY A 483 0.33 -12.65 6.03
C GLY A 483 0.25 -11.17 5.65
N SER A 484 0.78 -10.29 6.50
CA SER A 484 0.91 -8.85 6.25
C SER A 484 2.37 -8.42 6.46
N ALA A 485 2.67 -7.28 7.08
CA ALA A 485 4.04 -6.88 7.37
C ALA A 485 4.63 -7.61 8.59
N GLY A 486 5.96 -7.69 8.68
CA GLY A 486 6.64 -8.30 9.82
C GLY A 486 6.47 -7.48 11.11
N LEU A 487 7.05 -6.28 11.14
CA LEU A 487 6.88 -5.30 12.23
C LEU A 487 6.28 -4.01 11.68
N MET A 488 5.23 -3.50 12.32
CA MET A 488 4.61 -2.21 12.00
C MET A 488 4.62 -1.28 13.22
N LEU A 489 5.24 -0.10 13.06
CA LEU A 489 5.13 1.01 14.00
C LEU A 489 4.12 2.01 13.43
N ARG A 490 3.00 2.25 14.12
CA ARG A 490 1.91 3.08 13.58
C ARG A 490 1.13 3.86 14.62
N ASP A 491 0.14 4.62 14.13
CA ASP A 491 -0.74 5.52 14.88
C ASP A 491 -0.04 6.79 15.43
N PRO A 492 -0.80 7.87 15.70
CA PRO A 492 -0.25 9.12 16.24
C PRO A 492 0.53 8.91 17.56
N GLY A 493 1.56 9.71 17.76
CA GLY A 493 2.43 9.66 18.94
C GLY A 493 3.52 8.57 18.92
N THR A 494 3.52 7.64 17.95
CA THR A 494 4.56 6.60 17.84
C THR A 494 5.93 7.20 17.56
N ALA A 495 6.77 7.32 18.60
CA ALA A 495 7.96 8.18 18.59
C ALA A 495 9.16 7.58 19.33
N ALA A 496 10.38 7.98 18.94
CA ALA A 496 11.63 7.58 19.58
C ALA A 496 11.87 6.05 19.70
N ASN A 497 11.24 5.24 18.83
CA ASN A 497 11.46 3.80 18.81
C ASN A 497 12.68 3.43 17.96
N ARG A 498 13.30 2.29 18.27
CA ARG A 498 14.53 1.83 17.61
C ARG A 498 14.36 0.38 17.16
N VAL A 499 14.34 0.14 15.85
CA VAL A 499 14.38 -1.20 15.26
C VAL A 499 15.82 -1.47 14.82
N LEU A 500 16.46 -2.43 15.49
CA LEU A 500 17.89 -2.66 15.45
C LEU A 500 18.20 -4.09 15.04
N ASP A 501 19.15 -4.27 14.13
CA ASP A 501 19.86 -5.54 13.94
C ASP A 501 18.93 -6.75 13.70
N SER A 502 17.76 -6.52 13.08
CA SER A 502 16.67 -7.51 12.94
C SER A 502 16.44 -7.93 11.48
N ASP A 503 15.91 -9.14 11.27
CA ASP A 503 15.60 -9.69 9.96
C ASP A 503 14.09 -9.83 9.76
N PHE A 504 13.59 -9.35 8.62
CA PHE A 504 12.19 -9.36 8.24
C PHE A 504 12.04 -9.98 6.85
N TYR A 505 11.56 -11.22 6.74
CA TYR A 505 11.62 -11.95 5.47
C TYR A 505 10.45 -12.89 5.20
N ASP A 506 10.23 -13.28 3.94
CA ASP A 506 9.14 -14.19 3.53
C ASP A 506 7.72 -13.75 3.99
N ASN A 507 7.53 -12.49 4.39
CA ASN A 507 6.22 -11.94 4.73
C ASN A 507 5.49 -11.53 3.46
N ARG A 508 4.16 -11.73 3.37
CA ARG A 508 3.40 -11.33 2.16
C ARG A 508 3.29 -9.81 1.99
N GLY A 509 3.28 -9.06 3.09
CA GLY A 509 3.31 -7.60 3.10
C GLY A 509 4.74 -7.06 3.06
N SER A 510 5.00 -5.95 3.76
CA SER A 510 6.35 -5.37 3.85
C SER A 510 7.22 -6.04 4.90
N GLY A 511 8.55 -5.95 4.80
CA GLY A 511 9.44 -6.44 5.86
C GLY A 511 9.23 -5.67 7.18
N VAL A 512 9.53 -4.37 7.17
CA VAL A 512 9.27 -3.45 8.29
C VAL A 512 8.58 -2.18 7.81
N ALA A 513 7.55 -1.78 8.55
CA ALA A 513 6.70 -0.63 8.26
C ALA A 513 6.75 0.40 9.40
N VAL A 514 6.85 1.68 9.05
CA VAL A 514 6.64 2.82 9.96
C VAL A 514 5.65 3.74 9.27
N GLN A 515 4.35 3.56 9.54
CA GLN A 515 3.25 4.07 8.71
C GLN A 515 2.11 4.66 9.55
N PHE A 516 1.25 5.49 8.96
CA PHE A 516 0.00 5.97 9.58
C PHE A 516 0.16 6.66 10.96
N GLY A 517 1.26 7.39 11.17
CA GLY A 517 1.56 8.06 12.45
C GLY A 517 2.42 9.30 12.25
N ASP A 518 2.64 10.08 13.32
CA ASP A 518 3.28 11.41 13.25
C ASP A 518 4.49 11.59 14.19
N GLY A 519 4.78 10.61 15.04
CA GLY A 519 5.83 10.71 16.05
C GLY A 519 7.24 10.71 15.45
N ALA A 520 8.06 11.67 15.86
CA ALA A 520 9.42 11.84 15.35
C ALA A 520 10.44 10.92 16.05
N GLY A 521 11.64 10.81 15.46
CA GLY A 521 12.80 10.19 16.09
C GLY A 521 12.81 8.67 16.08
N ASN A 522 11.92 8.03 15.32
CA ASN A 522 12.00 6.60 15.05
C ASN A 522 13.23 6.27 14.20
N GLN A 523 13.92 5.17 14.51
CA GLN A 523 15.17 4.77 13.89
C GLN A 523 15.12 3.31 13.43
N LEU A 524 15.50 3.07 12.17
CA LEU A 524 15.74 1.74 11.61
C LEU A 524 17.24 1.62 11.34
N ARG A 525 17.94 0.70 12.02
CA ARG A 525 19.38 0.49 11.84
C ARG A 525 19.79 -0.97 11.84
N GLY A 526 20.69 -1.38 10.94
CA GLY A 526 21.27 -2.73 10.93
C GLY A 526 20.31 -3.86 10.50
N ASN A 527 19.10 -3.51 10.05
CA ASN A 527 18.08 -4.49 9.70
C ASN A 527 18.29 -5.05 8.28
N ARG A 528 17.75 -6.24 8.03
CA ARG A 528 17.64 -6.80 6.68
C ARG A 528 16.17 -7.10 6.38
N ALA A 529 15.70 -6.71 5.21
CA ALA A 529 14.33 -6.98 4.77
C ALA A 529 14.36 -7.66 3.39
N PHE A 530 13.95 -8.93 3.30
CA PHE A 530 14.18 -9.69 2.08
C PHE A 530 13.13 -10.76 1.75
N ARG A 531 12.91 -11.03 0.47
CA ARG A 531 11.91 -12.02 0.01
C ARG A 531 10.47 -11.75 0.51
N ASN A 532 10.18 -10.51 0.91
CA ASN A 532 8.82 -10.10 1.26
C ASN A 532 8.01 -9.83 -0.03
N GLY A 533 6.69 -9.98 0.01
CA GLY A 533 5.81 -9.75 -1.15
C GLY A 533 5.58 -8.27 -1.47
N GLY A 534 5.60 -7.41 -0.44
CA GLY A 534 5.60 -5.94 -0.56
C GLY A 534 7.01 -5.37 -0.53
N ASP A 535 7.18 -4.17 0.04
CA ASP A 535 8.49 -3.51 0.16
C ASP A 535 9.35 -4.12 1.26
N GLY A 536 10.67 -3.97 1.21
CA GLY A 536 11.50 -4.32 2.36
C GLY A 536 11.30 -3.36 3.54
N VAL A 537 11.38 -2.04 3.27
CA VAL A 537 11.11 -0.98 4.24
C VAL A 537 10.07 -0.02 3.67
N ASN A 538 8.99 0.26 4.41
CA ASN A 538 7.95 1.18 3.98
C ASN A 538 7.65 2.27 5.04
N LEU A 539 7.72 3.54 4.63
CA LEU A 539 7.49 4.74 5.45
C LEU A 539 6.20 5.53 5.06
N GLY A 540 5.32 4.92 4.26
CA GLY A 540 4.12 5.55 3.70
C GLY A 540 3.12 6.07 4.73
N ASP A 541 2.48 7.20 4.42
CA ASP A 541 1.52 7.90 5.30
C ASP A 541 2.06 8.20 6.73
N PHE A 542 3.39 8.21 6.92
CA PHE A 542 4.00 8.62 8.18
C PHE A 542 4.48 10.08 8.11
N ALA A 543 3.98 10.92 9.01
CA ALA A 543 4.27 12.35 9.09
C ALA A 543 5.48 12.71 9.97
N GLY A 544 5.94 11.77 10.82
CA GLY A 544 7.12 11.95 11.66
C GLY A 544 8.43 11.70 10.90
N ALA A 545 9.48 12.46 11.20
CA ALA A 545 10.79 12.21 10.61
C ALA A 545 11.37 10.88 11.13
N VAL A 546 11.77 10.00 10.20
CA VAL A 546 12.38 8.68 10.47
C VAL A 546 13.82 8.67 9.94
N THR A 547 14.73 8.08 10.72
CA THR A 547 16.12 7.84 10.31
C THR A 547 16.32 6.37 9.94
N VAL A 548 16.71 6.11 8.68
CA VAL A 548 16.95 4.78 8.13
C VAL A 548 18.43 4.66 7.77
N GLN A 549 19.21 3.96 8.59
CA GLN A 549 20.67 3.91 8.46
C GLN A 549 21.24 2.48 8.40
N GLY A 550 22.03 2.14 7.39
CA GLY A 550 22.74 0.85 7.36
C GLY A 550 21.83 -0.38 7.30
N ASN A 551 20.67 -0.27 6.66
CA ASN A 551 19.76 -1.39 6.44
C ASN A 551 19.96 -1.97 5.03
N TRP A 552 19.69 -3.25 4.87
CA TRP A 552 19.77 -3.96 3.60
C TRP A 552 18.38 -4.44 3.17
N SER A 553 18.04 -4.29 1.89
CA SER A 553 16.72 -4.63 1.39
C SER A 553 16.79 -5.32 0.02
N PHE A 554 16.40 -6.59 -0.06
CA PHE A 554 16.70 -7.38 -1.26
C PHE A 554 15.70 -8.48 -1.62
N ARG A 555 15.51 -8.72 -2.93
CA ARG A 555 14.59 -9.72 -3.47
C ARG A 555 13.15 -9.60 -2.96
N ASN A 556 12.71 -8.40 -2.61
CA ASN A 556 11.32 -8.14 -2.28
C ASN A 556 10.49 -7.96 -3.57
N GLY A 557 9.22 -8.35 -3.53
CA GLY A 557 8.27 -8.20 -4.64
C GLY A 557 7.84 -6.75 -4.91
N GLY A 558 7.98 -5.89 -3.91
CA GLY A 558 7.89 -4.43 -4.02
C GLY A 558 9.27 -3.77 -4.08
N ASN A 559 9.36 -2.57 -3.52
CA ASN A 559 10.58 -1.77 -3.51
C ASN A 559 11.57 -2.22 -2.43
N GLY A 560 12.84 -1.84 -2.57
CA GLY A 560 13.82 -1.93 -1.50
C GLY A 560 13.43 -1.02 -0.32
N PHE A 561 13.25 0.27 -0.60
CA PHE A 561 12.88 1.30 0.39
C PHE A 561 11.85 2.26 -0.19
N ALA A 562 10.61 2.20 0.31
CA ALA A 562 9.58 3.21 0.09
C ALA A 562 9.68 4.28 1.19
N VAL A 563 10.12 5.49 0.85
CA VAL A 563 10.66 6.49 1.81
C VAL A 563 9.83 7.76 1.94
N GLY A 564 8.51 7.62 1.88
CA GLY A 564 7.55 8.69 2.15
C GLY A 564 6.21 8.45 1.47
N GLY A 565 5.57 9.51 0.99
CA GLY A 565 4.32 9.46 0.23
C GLY A 565 3.09 9.75 1.07
N GLY A 566 1.96 9.12 0.73
CA GLY A 566 0.70 9.23 1.44
C GLY A 566 -0.37 10.12 0.78
N THR A 567 -1.58 10.13 1.36
CA THR A 567 -2.73 10.88 0.78
C THR A 567 -3.55 11.68 1.81
N PRO A 568 -3.29 13.00 1.97
CA PRO A 568 -2.31 13.81 1.25
C PRO A 568 -0.86 13.45 1.60
N ALA A 569 0.06 13.69 0.67
CA ALA A 569 1.48 13.42 0.85
C ALA A 569 2.00 14.07 2.14
N THR A 570 2.75 13.31 2.94
CA THR A 570 3.19 13.75 4.26
C THR A 570 4.36 14.74 4.18
N GLY A 571 4.49 15.57 5.21
CA GLY A 571 5.58 16.55 5.36
C GLY A 571 6.89 15.99 5.95
N ALA A 572 7.03 14.66 6.02
CA ALA A 572 8.09 13.99 6.78
C ALA A 572 9.46 14.04 6.08
N ARG A 573 10.42 14.71 6.74
CA ARG A 573 11.81 14.85 6.23
C ARG A 573 12.66 13.64 6.61
N HIS A 574 12.39 12.49 5.99
CA HIS A 574 13.12 11.27 6.27
C HIS A 574 14.61 11.38 5.87
N THR A 575 15.48 10.75 6.67
CA THR A 575 16.92 10.64 6.39
C THR A 575 17.29 9.19 6.15
N VAL A 576 17.82 8.90 4.96
CA VAL A 576 18.08 7.54 4.46
C VAL A 576 19.56 7.47 4.07
N ARG A 577 20.39 6.81 4.89
CA ARG A 577 21.84 6.77 4.67
C ARG A 577 22.51 5.41 4.83
N HIS A 578 23.57 5.15 4.06
CA HIS A 578 24.36 3.90 4.16
C HIS A 578 23.56 2.61 3.90
N ASN A 579 22.37 2.68 3.29
CA ASN A 579 21.52 1.53 3.02
C ASN A 579 21.84 0.90 1.65
N ALA A 580 21.63 -0.41 1.52
CA ALA A 580 21.81 -1.14 0.27
C ALA A 580 20.50 -1.81 -0.19
N ALA A 581 20.13 -1.64 -1.46
CA ALA A 581 18.95 -2.24 -2.08
C ALA A 581 19.35 -3.05 -3.32
N TRP A 582 19.07 -4.37 -3.36
CA TRP A 582 19.43 -5.18 -4.53
C TRP A 582 18.43 -6.27 -4.93
N ASP A 583 18.40 -6.57 -6.24
CA ASP A 583 17.55 -7.62 -6.83
C ASP A 583 16.06 -7.55 -6.43
N ASN A 584 15.52 -6.37 -6.06
CA ASN A 584 14.08 -6.19 -5.79
C ASN A 584 13.29 -6.07 -7.10
N ASP A 585 12.03 -6.51 -7.11
CA ASP A 585 11.14 -6.41 -8.29
C ASP A 585 10.63 -4.97 -8.52
N GLY A 586 10.58 -4.14 -7.47
CA GLY A 586 10.35 -2.70 -7.53
C GLY A 586 11.62 -1.86 -7.65
N HIS A 587 11.56 -0.61 -7.20
CA HIS A 587 12.68 0.32 -7.16
C HIS A 587 13.67 -0.02 -6.04
N GLY A 588 14.92 0.46 -6.15
CA GLY A 588 15.86 0.41 -5.02
C GLY A 588 15.40 1.33 -3.87
N PHE A 589 15.21 2.62 -4.19
CA PHE A 589 14.68 3.65 -3.31
C PHE A 589 13.60 4.45 -4.04
N VAL A 590 12.43 4.68 -3.44
CA VAL A 590 11.31 5.42 -4.06
C VAL A 590 10.65 6.39 -3.09
N ASP A 591 10.30 7.59 -3.56
CA ASP A 591 9.70 8.66 -2.73
C ASP A 591 8.18 8.56 -2.51
N GLU A 592 7.50 7.65 -3.23
CA GLU A 592 6.05 7.41 -3.20
C GLU A 592 5.20 8.69 -3.33
N GLY A 593 5.70 9.69 -4.08
CA GLY A 593 5.00 10.96 -4.24
C GLY A 593 5.11 11.92 -3.04
N SER A 594 6.07 11.69 -2.13
CA SER A 594 6.36 12.60 -1.01
C SER A 594 6.56 14.04 -1.49
N THR A 595 6.06 15.00 -0.70
CA THR A 595 6.27 16.45 -0.95
C THR A 595 7.29 17.07 0.02
N ALA A 596 7.88 16.25 0.89
CA ALA A 596 8.83 16.69 1.92
C ALA A 596 10.28 16.66 1.44
N ALA A 597 11.14 17.47 2.07
CA ALA A 597 12.56 17.48 1.78
C ALA A 597 13.26 16.21 2.30
N LEU A 598 13.55 15.25 1.41
CA LEU A 598 14.22 14.01 1.74
C LEU A 598 15.75 14.14 1.71
N THR A 599 16.47 13.36 2.53
CA THR A 599 17.94 13.31 2.50
C THR A 599 18.43 11.89 2.27
N LEU A 600 18.97 11.63 1.08
CA LEU A 600 19.50 10.32 0.67
C LEU A 600 21.02 10.41 0.49
N GLY A 601 21.78 9.79 1.40
CA GLY A 601 23.24 9.88 1.42
C GLY A 601 23.95 8.53 1.47
N ASN A 602 24.94 8.28 0.62
CA ASN A 602 25.77 7.07 0.67
C ASN A 602 24.95 5.76 0.59
N ASN A 603 23.89 5.69 -0.22
CA ASN A 603 23.13 4.46 -0.41
C ASN A 603 23.57 3.74 -1.71
N THR A 604 23.43 2.42 -1.78
CA THR A 604 23.70 1.64 -3.00
C THR A 604 22.43 0.95 -3.51
N ALA A 605 22.09 1.14 -4.79
CA ALA A 605 21.02 0.42 -5.49
C ALA A 605 21.61 -0.45 -6.61
N PHE A 606 21.47 -1.77 -6.53
CA PHE A 606 22.11 -2.71 -7.45
C PHE A 606 21.12 -3.71 -8.05
N ARG A 607 21.03 -3.78 -9.38
CA ARG A 607 20.21 -4.80 -10.09
C ARG A 607 18.73 -4.89 -9.67
N ASN A 608 18.12 -3.82 -9.17
CA ASN A 608 16.67 -3.79 -8.97
C ASN A 608 15.97 -3.75 -10.35
N THR A 609 14.78 -4.34 -10.45
CA THR A 609 13.99 -4.35 -11.69
C THR A 609 13.41 -2.96 -11.99
N GLY A 610 13.07 -2.19 -10.97
CA GLY A 610 12.77 -0.77 -11.09
C GLY A 610 14.01 0.11 -11.28
N LEU A 611 13.81 1.43 -11.20
CA LEU A 611 14.90 2.40 -11.07
C LEU A 611 15.73 2.17 -9.78
N GLY A 612 17.02 2.47 -9.83
CA GLY A 612 17.86 2.50 -8.62
C GLY A 612 17.36 3.52 -7.59
N PHE A 613 17.12 4.76 -8.02
CA PHE A 613 16.52 5.84 -7.22
C PHE A 613 15.37 6.51 -7.99
N ALA A 614 14.14 6.35 -7.51
CA ALA A 614 12.92 6.98 -8.03
C ALA A 614 12.47 8.10 -7.07
N VAL A 615 13.09 9.27 -7.19
CA VAL A 615 12.79 10.47 -6.39
C VAL A 615 12.14 11.50 -7.31
N THR A 616 10.97 11.14 -7.84
CA THR A 616 10.31 11.83 -8.95
C THR A 616 9.41 12.99 -8.53
N THR A 617 9.11 13.13 -7.23
CA THR A 617 8.19 14.14 -6.70
C THR A 617 8.81 14.98 -5.60
N ALA A 618 9.56 14.37 -4.69
CA ALA A 618 10.11 15.05 -3.54
C ALA A 618 11.18 16.08 -3.95
N PRO A 619 11.24 17.25 -3.27
CA PRO A 619 12.51 17.96 -3.13
C PRO A 619 13.46 17.08 -2.31
N ALA A 620 14.72 16.93 -2.73
CA ALA A 620 15.63 16.03 -2.02
C ALA A 620 17.10 16.39 -2.21
N THR A 621 17.92 16.14 -1.20
CA THR A 621 19.38 16.18 -1.32
C THR A 621 19.91 14.75 -1.48
N LEU A 622 20.47 14.43 -2.65
CA LEU A 622 21.07 13.14 -2.98
C LEU A 622 22.59 13.28 -3.05
N ARG A 623 23.34 12.64 -2.13
CA ARG A 623 24.81 12.71 -2.09
C ARG A 623 25.49 11.36 -2.00
N TYR A 624 26.57 11.16 -2.75
CA TYR A 624 27.40 9.96 -2.66
C TYR A 624 26.65 8.63 -2.88
N ASN A 625 25.51 8.63 -3.59
CA ASN A 625 24.75 7.40 -3.84
C ASN A 625 25.27 6.66 -5.08
N VAL A 626 25.25 5.32 -5.01
CA VAL A 626 25.67 4.43 -6.07
C VAL A 626 24.46 3.72 -6.67
N ALA A 627 24.30 3.74 -7.99
CA ALA A 627 23.27 2.97 -8.70
C ALA A 627 23.86 2.29 -9.93
N VAL A 628 23.84 0.95 -9.94
CA VAL A 628 24.46 0.13 -10.98
C VAL A 628 23.54 -1.04 -11.37
N GLY A 629 23.38 -1.27 -12.68
CA GLY A 629 22.71 -2.46 -13.21
C GLY A 629 21.20 -2.54 -12.99
N ASN A 630 20.56 -1.50 -12.45
CA ASN A 630 19.10 -1.46 -12.28
C ASN A 630 18.41 -1.38 -13.66
N VAL A 631 17.35 -2.18 -13.87
CA VAL A 631 16.83 -2.54 -15.21
C VAL A 631 16.09 -1.38 -15.87
N GLN A 632 15.24 -0.64 -15.15
CA GLN A 632 14.59 0.56 -15.70
C GLN A 632 15.52 1.78 -15.74
N GLY A 633 16.76 1.66 -15.26
CA GLY A 633 17.76 2.72 -15.22
C GLY A 633 18.22 3.08 -13.81
N GLN A 634 19.26 3.91 -13.72
CA GLN A 634 19.91 4.17 -12.43
C GLN A 634 19.17 5.21 -11.57
N ARG A 635 18.40 6.11 -12.20
CA ARG A 635 17.66 7.18 -11.51
C ARG A 635 16.45 7.68 -12.31
N GLY A 636 15.45 8.19 -11.60
CA GLY A 636 14.45 9.14 -12.08
C GLY A 636 14.28 10.21 -11.00
N LEU A 637 14.61 11.46 -11.30
CA LEU A 637 14.71 12.55 -10.32
C LEU A 637 13.81 13.72 -10.71
N SER A 638 13.16 14.35 -9.73
CA SER A 638 12.43 15.60 -9.92
C SER A 638 13.39 16.78 -10.17
N GLY A 639 12.88 17.87 -10.76
CA GLY A 639 13.64 19.11 -10.90
C GLY A 639 13.99 19.81 -9.58
N ALA A 640 13.43 19.34 -8.46
CA ALA A 640 13.72 19.84 -7.11
C ALA A 640 14.76 18.99 -6.35
N VAL A 641 15.45 18.07 -7.05
CA VAL A 641 16.52 17.25 -6.45
C VAL A 641 17.90 17.91 -6.61
N GLU A 642 18.54 18.19 -5.48
CA GLU A 642 19.96 18.56 -5.39
C GLU A 642 20.83 17.29 -5.36
N ALA A 643 21.31 16.86 -6.52
CA ALA A 643 22.21 15.71 -6.65
C ALA A 643 23.68 16.16 -6.76
N THR A 644 24.57 15.67 -5.88
CA THR A 644 26.04 15.83 -6.01
C THR A 644 26.80 14.54 -5.68
N HIS A 645 27.93 14.30 -6.35
CA HIS A 645 28.81 13.13 -6.12
C HIS A 645 28.14 11.75 -6.18
N ASN A 646 27.02 11.63 -6.90
CA ASN A 646 26.39 10.32 -7.12
C ASN A 646 27.03 9.65 -8.33
N SER A 647 27.12 8.32 -8.31
CA SER A 647 27.67 7.47 -9.38
C SER A 647 27.24 7.82 -10.81
N TRP A 648 26.02 8.31 -10.97
CA TRP A 648 25.42 8.68 -12.25
C TRP A 648 25.75 10.11 -12.72
N GLN A 649 26.60 10.81 -11.97
CA GLN A 649 27.20 12.12 -12.29
C GLN A 649 28.72 11.99 -12.48
N GLU A 650 29.35 10.93 -11.95
CA GLU A 650 30.80 10.75 -11.88
C GLU A 650 31.24 9.49 -12.64
N GLY A 651 31.59 9.64 -13.92
CA GLY A 651 32.20 8.57 -14.72
C GLY A 651 31.29 7.37 -15.02
N SER A 652 31.90 6.26 -15.46
CA SER A 652 31.22 5.03 -15.89
C SER A 652 31.20 3.95 -14.80
N TRP A 653 30.38 4.17 -13.76
CA TRP A 653 30.12 3.14 -12.75
C TRP A 653 29.53 1.87 -13.37
N SER A 654 30.08 0.72 -12.98
CA SER A 654 29.67 -0.59 -13.49
C SER A 654 29.84 -1.67 -12.41
N ALA A 655 29.54 -2.93 -12.72
CA ALA A 655 29.80 -4.05 -11.82
C ALA A 655 31.29 -4.17 -11.41
N ALA A 656 32.22 -3.73 -12.27
CA ALA A 656 33.66 -3.71 -11.97
C ALA A 656 34.09 -2.58 -11.01
N SER A 657 33.19 -1.64 -10.68
CA SER A 657 33.41 -0.61 -9.66
C SER A 657 33.28 -1.14 -8.23
N PHE A 658 32.83 -2.39 -8.04
CA PHE A 658 32.73 -3.06 -6.75
C PHE A 658 33.79 -4.14 -6.57
N ARG A 659 34.25 -4.34 -5.34
CA ARG A 659 35.16 -5.43 -4.95
C ARG A 659 34.53 -6.82 -5.12
N SER A 660 33.21 -6.90 -4.99
CA SER A 660 32.41 -8.09 -5.27
C SER A 660 30.98 -7.70 -5.66
N THR A 661 30.40 -8.47 -6.57
CA THR A 661 28.97 -8.46 -6.93
C THR A 661 28.26 -9.77 -6.55
N ASP A 662 28.94 -10.62 -5.80
CA ASP A 662 28.41 -11.87 -5.25
C ASP A 662 27.79 -11.62 -3.86
N PRO A 663 26.46 -11.79 -3.70
CA PRO A 663 25.76 -11.47 -2.47
C PRO A 663 25.85 -12.57 -1.38
N ARG A 664 26.44 -13.74 -1.66
CA ARG A 664 26.38 -14.93 -0.77
C ARG A 664 26.76 -14.65 0.69
N VAL A 665 27.75 -13.79 0.93
CA VAL A 665 28.17 -13.42 2.30
C VAL A 665 27.18 -12.44 2.95
N ALA A 666 26.62 -11.49 2.20
CA ALA A 666 25.65 -10.51 2.71
C ALA A 666 24.31 -11.17 3.12
N GLU A 667 23.92 -12.19 2.35
CA GLU A 667 22.67 -12.94 2.51
C GLU A 667 22.79 -14.13 3.47
N GLY A 668 24.01 -14.43 3.95
CA GLY A 668 24.27 -15.48 4.92
C GLY A 668 23.76 -15.16 6.34
N PRO A 669 24.13 -15.97 7.34
CA PRO A 669 23.81 -15.69 8.74
C PRO A 669 24.37 -14.34 9.22
N ARG A 670 23.73 -13.77 10.25
CA ARG A 670 24.28 -12.63 11.00
C ARG A 670 25.56 -13.03 11.74
N ALA A 671 26.37 -12.02 12.09
CA ALA A 671 27.49 -12.22 13.00
C ALA A 671 26.99 -12.64 14.40
N PRO A 672 27.79 -13.33 15.24
CA PRO A 672 27.35 -13.86 16.53
C PRO A 672 26.87 -12.82 17.56
N ASP A 673 27.26 -11.56 17.42
CA ASP A 673 26.76 -10.44 18.21
C ASP A 673 25.35 -9.97 17.79
N GLY A 674 24.93 -10.31 16.57
CA GLY A 674 23.72 -9.87 15.89
C GLY A 674 23.97 -8.89 14.73
N GLY A 675 25.22 -8.47 14.52
CA GLY A 675 25.60 -7.55 13.45
C GLY A 675 25.34 -8.12 12.04
N ARG A 676 25.34 -7.24 11.04
CA ARG A 676 25.28 -7.68 9.64
C ARG A 676 26.63 -8.37 9.30
N PRO A 677 26.66 -9.42 8.47
CA PRO A 677 27.93 -10.04 8.10
C PRO A 677 28.82 -9.04 7.34
N ALA A 678 30.07 -8.86 7.79
CA ALA A 678 31.04 -8.02 7.09
C ALA A 678 31.34 -8.61 5.70
N THR A 679 31.22 -7.80 4.64
CA THR A 679 31.28 -8.29 3.26
C THR A 679 31.92 -7.29 2.29
N THR A 680 32.55 -7.80 1.24
CA THR A 680 33.05 -7.02 0.10
C THR A 680 32.00 -6.83 -0.99
N PHE A 681 30.84 -7.49 -0.89
CA PHE A 681 29.70 -7.29 -1.78
C PHE A 681 29.28 -5.82 -1.78
N LEU A 682 29.19 -5.19 -2.96
CA LEU A 682 28.86 -3.78 -3.16
C LEU A 682 29.80 -2.76 -2.50
N ALA A 683 30.91 -3.19 -1.91
CA ALA A 683 31.96 -2.28 -1.44
C ALA A 683 32.71 -1.69 -2.66
N PRO A 684 32.85 -0.36 -2.81
CA PRO A 684 33.59 0.23 -3.91
C PRO A 684 35.06 -0.21 -3.96
N THR A 685 35.62 -0.26 -5.17
CA THR A 685 37.07 -0.38 -5.37
C THR A 685 37.80 0.91 -5.01
N THR A 686 37.19 2.07 -5.28
CA THR A 686 37.74 3.41 -5.03
C THR A 686 36.69 4.36 -4.45
N GLY A 687 37.09 5.24 -3.53
CA GLY A 687 36.23 6.29 -2.96
C GLY A 687 35.33 5.85 -1.80
N GLY A 688 34.51 6.78 -1.30
CA GLY A 688 33.60 6.60 -0.15
C GLY A 688 32.10 6.67 -0.50
N ALA A 689 31.75 6.50 -1.77
CA ALA A 689 30.34 6.50 -2.22
C ALA A 689 29.65 5.15 -1.96
N GLY A 690 28.33 5.18 -1.78
CA GLY A 690 27.52 3.99 -1.56
C GLY A 690 27.50 3.49 -0.10
N ALA A 691 26.77 2.39 0.09
CA ALA A 691 26.50 1.79 1.39
C ALA A 691 27.77 1.28 2.09
N SER A 692 27.81 1.36 3.43
CA SER A 692 28.86 0.65 4.18
C SER A 692 28.47 -0.82 4.33
N MET A 693 29.35 -1.68 3.84
CA MET A 693 29.16 -3.13 3.84
C MET A 693 30.05 -3.82 4.91
N THR A 694 30.62 -3.04 5.84
CA THR A 694 31.61 -3.50 6.85
C THR A 694 31.02 -4.26 8.03
N GLY A 695 29.70 -4.32 8.17
CA GLY A 695 28.99 -5.05 9.24
C GLY A 695 28.46 -4.17 10.38
N ASP A 696 29.06 -2.98 10.58
CA ASP A 696 28.80 -2.02 11.67
C ASP A 696 27.49 -1.20 11.53
#